data_AF-A0A167CZ91-F1
#
_entry.id   AF-A0A167CZ91-F1
#
_cell.length_a   1.000
_cell.length_b   1.000
_cell.length_c   1.000
_cell.angle_alpha   90.00
_cell.angle_beta   90.00
_cell.angle_gamma   90.00
#
_symmetry.space_group_name_H-M   'P 1'
#
loop_
_entity.id
_entity.type
_entity.pdbx_description
1 polymer ?
#
loop_
_entity_poly.entity_id
_entity_poly.type
_entity_poly.pdbx_seq_one_letter_code
_entity_poly.pdbx_strand_id
1 'polypeptide(L)'
;MAATPSSPHFRPPRHQLPTALHFLPEHFCVKHSPRRIINHCLVHIRSMEQSQGIAEVLDISQWPTAERFVSRCSEFLNEVQDLTPGKALESRLNKVYGTGNPFYEDFCAMIKQGLEEGWVAQTEVEGRKYRRVYMDSEKEFRGQYHAHPYGEINCVVQLDPGAELKGMQGWQGAGWTSPGPELPTWGYSSVSYLMALYRIAAVLFAPALAWGLQVIPPTLETSSTPDGAIWQVASSSKIIYIDNNFASKIDTDGLTLIPPSSYDFASLFQEDISQLTGVNWTLQRVNRLPNPANASGILLGSFSGNSSSITYENGNPTSEGYELDISSTGAFIGGTGARGMWWGTRTLLQLLLSHNGTLPVGRAVDAPAYATRGFMLDAGRKWYAPAFLKELCSYASFFKMSEFHYHLSDNYPLNRGRNESWQDVYSHFSLRPEDESLLPILHGRENETLSREDFADLQSHCVARGVTVIPEIEAPGHCLYLTKWKPELSLAKRDLLNLSHPEAIPTIKRIWSEFLPWFETKEVHVGADEYDSTLADVYIGFVNEMSDFINSTTGKRIRIWGTDEPSENVTVSKDVVIQHWQYGQSDPVLLADTGYDIINSEDWWAYMSLKNDHMPILPARYPQFFNENRVLNFADEPEWQWTPADFNPFDKTKQVPDGSHSNRGAILAAWNDNGPDASTQLEAYYAMRRGIALTGARAWSGSRGPELVADDVAPSIDFISPLAPGQNLDRIVPSTSPSAPLVTWTRSAENPETVRLGHGSKGMNYTLMLSVTGPFTLTGPDNTLSLDGNGSLFFTADGWVYPLRTVSEQDALELDPGHPGRIWSNISTSSHEAVKLSNLPTNVTIVTDDLHGSIAWFNGKFVGRFEVFVYGGRNTLFSWSQMAFVAPLENITGPGLQSLVVKGDVHIPS
;
A
#
# COMPACT_ATOMS: atom_id res chain seq x y z
N MET A 1 33.99 70.09 -27.80
CA MET A 1 35.19 69.89 -26.96
C MET A 1 35.28 68.38 -26.76
N ALA A 2 35.99 67.63 -27.61
CA ALA A 2 37.44 67.34 -27.53
C ALA A 2 37.77 66.43 -26.32
N ALA A 3 38.41 65.26 -26.44
CA ALA A 3 38.88 64.52 -27.63
C ALA A 3 39.13 63.01 -27.30
N THR A 4 39.19 62.16 -28.33
CA THR A 4 39.86 60.83 -28.37
C THR A 4 41.39 61.00 -28.56
N PRO A 5 42.30 59.99 -28.44
CA PRO A 5 42.18 58.52 -28.65
C PRO A 5 42.69 57.70 -27.41
N SER A 6 43.17 56.44 -27.43
CA SER A 6 43.55 55.44 -28.47
C SER A 6 43.51 53.98 -27.94
N SER A 7 43.50 53.00 -28.85
CA SER A 7 43.78 51.57 -28.56
C SER A 7 45.27 51.23 -28.69
N PRO A 8 45.73 50.01 -28.31
CA PRO A 8 45.76 48.90 -29.29
C PRO A 8 45.38 47.50 -28.75
N HIS A 9 45.25 46.56 -29.69
CA HIS A 9 44.82 45.15 -29.54
C HIS A 9 45.69 44.27 -28.63
N PHE A 10 45.11 43.18 -28.09
CA PHE A 10 45.57 41.79 -28.33
C PHE A 10 44.55 40.72 -27.85
N ARG A 11 44.14 39.81 -28.75
CA ARG A 11 43.73 38.40 -28.46
C ARG A 11 44.64 37.54 -29.34
N PRO A 12 45.19 36.41 -28.88
CA PRO A 12 44.50 35.12 -29.02
C PRO A 12 44.88 34.11 -27.88
N PRO A 13 44.82 32.78 -28.05
CA PRO A 13 43.58 31.98 -28.00
C PRO A 13 43.66 30.83 -26.97
N ARG A 14 42.55 30.42 -26.34
CA ARG A 14 42.45 29.08 -25.72
C ARG A 14 41.07 28.44 -25.92
N HIS A 15 41.12 27.35 -26.69
CA HIS A 15 40.26 26.15 -26.75
C HIS A 15 38.80 26.23 -26.24
N GLN A 16 37.88 26.02 -27.19
CA GLN A 16 36.70 25.19 -26.93
C GLN A 16 37.11 23.72 -26.76
N LEU A 17 36.44 23.01 -25.84
CA LEU A 17 36.13 21.56 -25.78
C LEU A 17 35.20 21.35 -24.54
N PRO A 18 34.45 20.24 -24.37
CA PRO A 18 32.98 20.37 -24.28
C PRO A 18 32.28 19.70 -23.07
N THR A 19 30.97 19.95 -22.95
CA THR A 19 29.89 19.10 -22.37
C THR A 19 29.89 18.70 -20.87
N ALA A 20 28.85 19.16 -20.15
CA ALA A 20 27.87 18.46 -19.30
C ALA A 20 28.24 17.19 -18.46
N LEU A 21 27.71 17.10 -17.23
CA LEU A 21 26.78 16.03 -16.74
C LEU A 21 26.35 16.28 -15.28
N HIS A 22 25.49 15.45 -14.65
CA HIS A 22 24.60 15.83 -13.52
C HIS A 22 24.32 14.67 -12.53
N PHE A 23 24.00 14.95 -11.25
CA PHE A 23 23.39 13.98 -10.30
C PHE A 23 22.36 14.60 -9.33
N LEU A 24 21.54 13.73 -8.71
CA LEU A 24 20.29 14.00 -7.94
C LEU A 24 20.40 13.60 -6.44
N PRO A 25 19.44 13.99 -5.57
CA PRO A 25 19.42 13.62 -4.14
C PRO A 25 18.49 12.43 -3.77
N GLU A 26 18.99 11.44 -3.04
CA GLU A 26 18.21 10.35 -2.40
C GLU A 26 18.44 10.28 -0.88
N HIS A 27 17.35 10.12 -0.10
CA HIS A 27 17.23 10.15 1.38
C HIS A 27 18.07 9.10 2.14
N PHE A 28 18.66 9.40 3.31
CA PHE A 28 19.00 8.42 4.38
C PHE A 28 19.28 9.05 5.78
N CYS A 29 19.23 8.22 6.84
CA CYS A 29 19.25 8.53 8.28
C CYS A 29 20.51 8.01 9.02
N VAL A 30 20.75 8.44 10.28
CA VAL A 30 21.62 7.73 11.24
C VAL A 30 21.00 7.67 12.66
N LYS A 31 20.67 6.46 13.12
CA LYS A 31 20.52 6.04 14.54
C LYS A 31 20.31 4.51 14.58
N HIS A 32 21.20 3.69 15.17
CA HIS A 32 20.92 2.31 15.66
C HIS A 32 22.13 1.72 16.45
N SER A 33 21.97 0.54 17.08
CA SER A 33 22.60 0.17 18.37
C SER A 33 23.97 -0.60 18.35
N PRO A 34 24.70 -0.72 19.50
CA PRO A 34 26.15 -0.97 19.57
C PRO A 34 26.72 -2.36 19.21
N ARG A 35 25.99 -3.26 18.53
CA ARG A 35 26.50 -4.61 18.17
C ARG A 35 26.65 -4.89 16.68
N ARG A 36 26.34 -3.94 15.79
CA ARG A 36 26.52 -4.08 14.33
C ARG A 36 27.68 -3.25 13.73
N ILE A 37 28.43 -2.48 14.55
CA ILE A 37 29.43 -1.51 14.09
C ILE A 37 30.84 -2.12 13.93
N ILE A 38 30.95 -3.24 13.21
CA ILE A 38 32.23 -3.76 12.70
C ILE A 38 31.97 -4.33 11.30
N ASN A 39 31.99 -3.47 10.26
CA ASN A 39 32.47 -3.77 8.88
C ASN A 39 32.16 -2.73 7.78
N HIS A 40 31.36 -1.68 8.01
CA HIS A 40 30.84 -0.86 6.90
C HIS A 40 31.28 0.61 6.88
N CYS A 41 32.47 0.85 6.32
CA CYS A 41 32.90 2.13 5.75
C CYS A 41 34.03 1.89 4.72
N LEU A 42 33.66 1.63 3.46
CA LEU A 42 34.59 1.63 2.32
C LEU A 42 33.87 2.17 1.08
N VAL A 43 34.64 2.83 0.21
CA VAL A 43 34.19 3.30 -1.10
C VAL A 43 33.96 2.09 -2.02
N HIS A 44 33.13 2.27 -3.06
CA HIS A 44 32.96 1.28 -4.13
C HIS A 44 34.31 0.91 -4.76
N ILE A 45 34.81 -0.28 -4.44
CA ILE A 45 35.99 -0.91 -5.04
C ILE A 45 35.55 -2.21 -5.71
N ARG A 46 35.87 -2.38 -6.99
CA ARG A 46 35.85 -3.69 -7.65
C ARG A 46 37.10 -3.85 -8.52
N SER A 47 37.81 -4.96 -8.35
CA SER A 47 38.71 -5.44 -9.39
C SER A 47 37.89 -5.92 -10.60
N MET A 48 38.44 -5.78 -11.80
CA MET A 48 37.76 -6.13 -13.05
C MET A 48 37.24 -7.57 -13.07
N GLU A 49 35.93 -7.74 -13.37
CA GLU A 49 35.49 -8.62 -14.46
C GLU A 49 34.02 -8.33 -14.86
N GLN A 50 33.85 -7.92 -16.13
CA GLN A 50 32.66 -7.89 -17.02
C GLN A 50 31.30 -7.26 -16.60
N SER A 51 31.11 -6.05 -17.14
CA SER A 51 29.96 -5.59 -17.97
C SER A 51 28.68 -4.96 -17.36
N GLN A 52 28.26 -3.87 -18.04
CA GLN A 52 26.96 -3.18 -18.09
C GLN A 52 26.44 -2.38 -16.86
N GLY A 53 26.63 -1.05 -16.91
CA GLY A 53 25.46 -0.19 -17.10
C GLY A 53 24.92 0.66 -15.95
N ILE A 54 25.73 1.04 -14.96
CA ILE A 54 25.38 2.09 -13.98
C ILE A 54 26.20 3.35 -14.30
N ALA A 55 25.71 4.54 -13.93
CA ALA A 55 26.42 5.80 -14.14
C ALA A 55 27.84 5.79 -13.55
N GLU A 56 28.76 6.51 -14.18
CA GLU A 56 30.20 6.45 -13.84
C GLU A 56 30.45 6.86 -12.38
N VAL A 57 30.86 5.87 -11.58
CA VAL A 57 31.35 6.09 -10.21
C VAL A 57 32.68 6.81 -10.28
N LEU A 58 32.84 7.90 -9.51
CA LEU A 58 34.10 8.63 -9.41
C LEU A 58 35.21 7.70 -8.91
N ASP A 59 36.17 7.40 -9.78
CA ASP A 59 37.37 6.66 -9.42
C ASP A 59 38.33 7.57 -8.62
N ILE A 60 38.18 7.52 -7.29
CA ILE A 60 38.98 8.34 -6.37
C ILE A 60 40.48 8.01 -6.42
N SER A 61 40.89 6.84 -6.94
CA SER A 61 42.31 6.48 -7.04
C SER A 61 43.08 7.35 -8.05
N GLN A 62 42.35 8.06 -8.91
CA GLN A 62 42.90 9.08 -9.82
C GLN A 62 43.21 10.41 -9.11
N TRP A 63 42.68 10.61 -7.89
CA TRP A 63 42.70 11.87 -7.15
C TRP A 63 43.17 11.65 -5.70
N PRO A 64 44.47 11.73 -5.39
CA PRO A 64 45.00 11.56 -4.03
C PRO A 64 44.36 12.50 -2.99
N THR A 65 43.84 13.65 -3.42
CA THR A 65 43.09 14.60 -2.60
C THR A 65 41.70 14.06 -2.24
N ALA A 66 41.03 13.33 -3.14
CA ALA A 66 39.74 12.69 -2.89
C ALA A 66 39.88 11.51 -1.90
N GLU A 67 40.91 10.68 -2.05
CA GLU A 67 41.22 9.61 -1.09
C GLU A 67 41.45 10.17 0.33
N ARG A 68 42.25 11.24 0.44
CA ARG A 68 42.50 11.93 1.71
C ARG A 68 41.23 12.58 2.27
N PHE A 69 40.39 13.15 1.43
CA PHE A 69 39.11 13.73 1.83
C PHE A 69 38.18 12.66 2.40
N VAL A 70 38.04 11.51 1.71
CA VAL A 70 37.26 10.36 2.20
C VAL A 70 37.80 9.84 3.53
N SER A 71 39.12 9.65 3.66
CA SER A 71 39.73 9.22 4.93
C SER A 71 39.38 10.18 6.07
N ARG A 72 39.46 11.49 5.82
CA ARG A 72 39.15 12.53 6.80
C ARG A 72 37.65 12.64 7.11
N CYS A 73 36.77 12.36 6.14
CA CYS A 73 35.33 12.20 6.39
C CYS A 73 35.02 11.00 7.30
N SER A 74 35.70 9.87 7.12
CA SER A 74 35.56 8.70 8.00
C SER A 74 36.02 9.00 9.43
N GLU A 75 37.13 9.72 9.60
CA GLU A 75 37.58 10.22 10.92
C GLU A 75 36.51 11.10 11.58
N PHE A 76 35.85 11.98 10.82
CA PHE A 76 34.81 12.89 11.32
C PHE A 76 33.60 12.13 11.86
N LEU A 77 33.05 11.25 11.01
CA LEU A 77 31.81 10.55 11.30
C LEU A 77 31.94 9.66 12.53
N ASN A 78 33.09 9.01 12.72
CA ASN A 78 33.34 8.20 13.91
C ASN A 78 33.18 8.99 15.22
N GLU A 79 33.41 10.31 15.23
CA GLU A 79 33.30 11.16 16.42
C GLU A 79 31.92 11.84 16.58
N VAL A 80 31.08 11.86 15.53
CA VAL A 80 29.78 12.56 15.52
C VAL A 80 28.55 11.69 15.20
N GLN A 81 28.74 10.44 14.78
CA GLN A 81 27.65 9.51 14.38
C GLN A 81 26.57 9.29 15.44
N ASP A 82 26.91 9.35 16.73
CA ASP A 82 25.97 9.15 17.84
C ASP A 82 25.23 10.45 18.27
N LEU A 83 25.38 11.54 17.53
CA LEU A 83 24.88 12.86 17.92
C LEU A 83 23.66 13.27 17.09
N THR A 84 22.55 13.62 17.75
CA THR A 84 21.33 14.06 17.08
C THR A 84 21.48 15.49 16.51
N PRO A 85 21.18 15.72 15.22
CA PRO A 85 21.17 17.03 14.61
C PRO A 85 20.27 18.07 15.30
N GLY A 86 20.61 19.35 15.16
CA GLY A 86 19.89 20.47 15.76
C GLY A 86 20.81 21.44 16.50
N LYS A 87 20.22 22.42 17.20
CA LYS A 87 20.95 23.54 17.85
C LYS A 87 22.11 23.09 18.73
N ALA A 88 21.96 21.99 19.49
CA ALA A 88 23.01 21.50 20.38
C ALA A 88 24.22 20.95 19.60
N LEU A 89 23.97 20.20 18.52
CA LEU A 89 25.02 19.69 17.65
C LEU A 89 25.66 20.82 16.84
N GLU A 90 24.88 21.75 16.28
CA GLU A 90 25.40 22.92 15.55
C GLU A 90 26.39 23.74 16.40
N SER A 91 26.04 24.02 17.67
CA SER A 91 26.96 24.67 18.62
C SER A 91 28.19 23.81 18.94
N ARG A 92 28.04 22.48 19.10
CA ARG A 92 29.18 21.58 19.38
C ARG A 92 30.13 21.50 18.19
N LEU A 93 29.62 21.37 16.97
CA LEU A 93 30.43 21.30 15.74
C LEU A 93 31.22 22.58 15.56
N ASN A 94 30.60 23.76 15.64
CA ASN A 94 31.32 25.03 15.53
C ASN A 94 32.30 25.29 16.69
N LYS A 95 32.06 24.74 17.88
CA LYS A 95 32.99 24.86 19.02
C LYS A 95 34.19 23.92 18.93
N VAL A 96 33.98 22.69 18.46
CA VAL A 96 34.98 21.62 18.50
C VAL A 96 35.70 21.48 17.16
N TYR A 97 34.97 21.54 16.05
CA TYR A 97 35.46 21.39 14.68
C TYR A 97 35.22 22.65 13.83
N GLY A 98 35.00 23.83 14.44
CA GLY A 98 34.79 25.07 13.69
C GLY A 98 36.06 25.63 13.05
N THR A 99 35.94 26.82 12.48
CA THR A 99 37.04 27.57 11.85
C THR A 99 38.25 27.69 12.78
N GLY A 100 39.45 27.46 12.23
CA GLY A 100 40.70 27.39 12.99
C GLY A 100 40.99 26.03 13.62
N ASN A 101 40.06 25.06 13.59
CA ASN A 101 40.39 23.67 13.88
C ASN A 101 41.07 23.03 12.65
N PRO A 102 42.25 22.37 12.79
CA PRO A 102 42.95 21.71 11.68
C PRO A 102 42.07 20.77 10.84
N PHE A 103 41.09 20.14 11.48
CA PHE A 103 40.14 19.24 10.86
C PHE A 103 39.27 19.92 9.79
N TYR A 104 38.74 21.11 10.12
CA TYR A 104 37.90 21.91 9.25
C TYR A 104 38.72 22.65 8.18
N GLU A 105 39.91 23.13 8.54
CA GLU A 105 40.84 23.72 7.56
C GLU A 105 41.29 22.68 6.51
N ASP A 106 41.60 21.44 6.93
CA ASP A 106 41.92 20.34 6.00
C ASP A 106 40.72 19.99 5.10
N PHE A 107 39.50 19.92 5.65
CA PHE A 107 38.26 19.75 4.88
C PHE A 107 38.12 20.85 3.82
N CYS A 108 38.23 22.12 4.21
CA CYS A 108 38.11 23.27 3.32
C CYS A 108 39.20 23.28 2.23
N ALA A 109 40.43 22.93 2.58
CA ALA A 109 41.54 22.87 1.64
C ALA A 109 41.33 21.76 0.59
N MET A 110 40.94 20.56 1.02
CA MET A 110 40.70 19.43 0.10
C MET A 110 39.50 19.66 -0.82
N ILE A 111 38.43 20.33 -0.36
CA ILE A 111 37.29 20.72 -1.21
C ILE A 111 37.68 21.79 -2.24
N LYS A 112 38.46 22.81 -1.83
CA LYS A 112 38.94 23.85 -2.75
C LYS A 112 39.89 23.28 -3.81
N GLN A 113 40.82 22.43 -3.39
CA GLN A 113 41.70 21.71 -4.31
C GLN A 113 40.91 20.74 -5.20
N GLY A 114 39.89 20.08 -4.68
CA GLY A 114 39.02 19.17 -5.45
C GLY A 114 38.14 19.85 -6.51
N LEU A 115 37.89 21.16 -6.36
CA LEU A 115 37.27 21.98 -7.40
C LEU A 115 38.26 22.35 -8.52
N GLU A 116 39.53 22.58 -8.19
CA GLU A 116 40.59 22.81 -9.19
C GLU A 116 40.96 21.52 -9.94
N GLU A 117 40.98 20.39 -9.23
CA GLU A 117 41.17 19.05 -9.78
C GLU A 117 39.93 18.53 -10.53
N GLY A 118 38.74 19.10 -10.27
CA GLY A 118 37.52 18.80 -10.99
C GLY A 118 36.84 17.49 -10.60
N TRP A 119 37.09 16.96 -9.40
CA TRP A 119 36.32 15.83 -8.82
C TRP A 119 35.21 16.28 -7.86
N VAL A 120 35.21 17.54 -7.42
CA VAL A 120 34.11 18.16 -6.68
C VAL A 120 33.16 18.86 -7.64
N ALA A 121 31.85 18.70 -7.44
CA ALA A 121 30.78 19.40 -8.17
C ALA A 121 30.85 19.31 -9.72
N GLN A 122 31.20 18.12 -10.22
CA GLN A 122 31.13 17.77 -11.66
C GLN A 122 29.75 18.00 -12.30
N THR A 123 28.70 18.16 -11.48
CA THR A 123 27.30 18.35 -11.84
C THR A 123 26.92 19.77 -12.28
N GLU A 124 26.35 19.95 -13.48
CA GLU A 124 25.78 21.22 -14.00
C GLU A 124 24.25 21.20 -14.05
N VAL A 125 23.60 22.16 -13.37
CA VAL A 125 22.12 22.23 -13.26
C VAL A 125 21.55 23.47 -13.95
N GLU A 126 20.69 23.26 -14.95
CA GLU A 126 19.90 24.32 -15.58
C GLU A 126 18.46 24.38 -15.02
N GLY A 127 17.96 25.59 -14.75
CA GLY A 127 16.57 25.83 -14.33
C GLY A 127 16.38 26.94 -13.29
N ARG A 128 15.13 27.11 -12.84
CA ARG A 128 14.77 27.99 -11.68
C ARG A 128 14.88 27.28 -10.32
N LYS A 129 15.38 26.04 -10.29
CA LYS A 129 15.53 25.18 -9.10
C LYS A 129 17.01 24.76 -8.99
N TYR A 130 17.58 24.84 -7.77
CA TYR A 130 18.97 24.55 -7.36
C TYR A 130 20.06 24.61 -8.47
N ARG A 131 20.71 25.76 -8.64
CA ARG A 131 21.63 26.06 -9.75
C ARG A 131 23.10 25.83 -9.41
N ARG A 132 23.92 25.52 -10.43
CA ARG A 132 25.37 25.78 -10.37
C ARG A 132 25.64 27.26 -10.11
N VAL A 133 26.69 27.57 -9.35
CA VAL A 133 27.04 28.98 -9.07
C VAL A 133 27.84 29.59 -10.23
N TYR A 134 27.12 30.17 -11.17
CA TYR A 134 27.42 31.52 -11.63
C TYR A 134 26.21 32.36 -11.27
N MET A 135 26.30 33.10 -10.16
CA MET A 135 25.21 33.94 -9.66
C MET A 135 25.57 35.40 -9.86
N ASP A 136 24.84 36.09 -10.75
CA ASP A 136 24.63 37.53 -10.60
C ASP A 136 24.02 37.78 -9.22
N SER A 137 24.55 38.75 -8.49
CA SER A 137 24.36 38.85 -7.04
C SER A 137 22.99 39.38 -6.63
N GLU A 138 22.15 38.52 -6.04
CA GLU A 138 20.94 38.91 -5.29
C GLU A 138 21.10 38.67 -3.78
N LYS A 139 20.47 39.53 -2.98
CA LYS A 139 20.79 39.74 -1.56
C LYS A 139 20.52 38.52 -0.66
N GLU A 140 19.49 37.74 -0.95
CA GLU A 140 19.15 36.47 -0.29
C GLU A 140 18.52 35.52 -1.32
N PHE A 141 18.94 34.26 -1.34
CA PHE A 141 18.38 33.18 -2.14
C PHE A 141 17.65 32.17 -1.25
N ARG A 142 16.58 31.56 -1.77
CA ARG A 142 15.71 30.60 -1.06
C ARG A 142 15.65 29.27 -1.82
N GLY A 143 15.96 28.17 -1.15
CA GLY A 143 15.87 26.82 -1.70
C GLY A 143 14.44 26.29 -1.80
N GLN A 144 14.30 25.08 -2.35
CA GLN A 144 13.01 24.37 -2.36
C GLN A 144 12.57 23.97 -0.95
N TYR A 145 11.26 23.85 -0.75
CA TYR A 145 10.70 23.19 0.42
C TYR A 145 11.10 21.71 0.41
N HIS A 146 11.75 21.27 1.49
CA HIS A 146 12.06 19.87 1.75
C HIS A 146 12.12 19.67 3.27
N ALA A 147 11.70 18.50 3.74
CA ALA A 147 11.85 18.13 5.14
C ALA A 147 13.24 17.51 5.38
N HIS A 148 13.79 17.75 6.57
CA HIS A 148 14.93 16.99 7.09
C HIS A 148 14.39 15.97 8.11
N PRO A 149 13.81 14.82 7.71
CA PRO A 149 13.15 13.90 8.65
C PRO A 149 14.08 13.39 9.77
N TYR A 150 15.38 13.37 9.50
CA TYR A 150 16.42 12.89 10.43
C TYR A 150 17.37 14.02 10.89
N GLY A 151 17.08 15.26 10.50
CA GLY A 151 18.02 16.38 10.56
C GLY A 151 19.18 16.25 9.56
N GLU A 152 20.16 17.16 9.64
CA GLU A 152 21.29 17.24 8.71
C GLU A 152 22.55 17.77 9.41
N ILE A 153 23.73 17.55 8.80
CA ILE A 153 24.99 18.21 9.16
C ILE A 153 25.62 18.74 7.86
N ASN A 154 25.79 20.06 7.76
CA ASN A 154 26.42 20.70 6.61
C ASN A 154 27.75 21.36 7.03
N CYS A 155 28.81 21.13 6.26
CA CYS A 155 30.06 21.89 6.35
C CYS A 155 30.02 23.05 5.36
N VAL A 156 30.13 24.29 5.84
CA VAL A 156 30.08 25.49 5.00
C VAL A 156 31.50 25.85 4.52
N VAL A 157 31.89 25.35 3.35
CA VAL A 157 33.18 25.70 2.74
C VAL A 157 33.03 27.02 1.98
N GLN A 158 33.48 28.12 2.59
CA GLN A 158 33.49 29.45 1.95
C GLN A 158 34.50 29.51 0.81
N LEU A 159 34.01 29.65 -0.42
CA LEU A 159 34.81 30.01 -1.60
C LEU A 159 34.93 31.54 -1.74
N ASP A 160 33.87 32.27 -1.37
CA ASP A 160 33.87 33.72 -1.15
C ASP A 160 33.70 34.03 0.36
N PRO A 161 34.38 35.05 0.92
CA PRO A 161 34.23 35.44 2.33
C PRO A 161 32.81 35.87 2.75
N GLY A 162 31.97 36.32 1.80
CA GLY A 162 30.59 36.76 2.06
C GLY A 162 29.54 35.66 2.09
N ALA A 163 29.89 34.43 1.67
CA ALA A 163 28.93 33.35 1.51
C ALA A 163 28.47 32.77 2.86
N GLU A 164 27.16 32.81 3.13
CA GLU A 164 26.56 32.26 4.36
C GLU A 164 25.42 31.28 4.08
N LEU A 165 25.26 30.27 4.95
CA LEU A 165 24.18 29.29 4.95
C LEU A 165 23.37 29.41 6.24
N LYS A 166 22.04 29.34 6.16
CA LYS A 166 21.17 29.46 7.34
C LYS A 166 20.95 28.12 8.04
N GLY A 167 21.53 27.97 9.23
CA GLY A 167 21.34 26.85 10.15
C GLY A 167 20.31 27.12 11.26
N MET A 168 20.29 26.25 12.26
CA MET A 168 19.37 26.34 13.41
C MET A 168 19.73 27.48 14.39
N GLN A 169 20.95 27.99 14.34
CA GLN A 169 21.43 29.14 15.13
C GLN A 169 21.43 30.46 14.33
N GLY A 170 21.05 30.43 13.05
CA GLY A 170 20.97 31.60 12.18
C GLY A 170 21.88 31.48 10.96
N TRP A 171 22.35 32.60 10.45
CA TRP A 171 23.29 32.65 9.32
C TRP A 171 24.70 32.26 9.77
N GLN A 172 25.33 31.35 9.03
CA GLN A 172 26.65 30.81 9.29
C GLN A 172 27.53 30.97 8.04
N GLY A 173 28.62 31.73 8.17
CA GLY A 173 29.72 31.77 7.19
C GLY A 173 30.57 30.50 7.28
N ALA A 174 31.90 30.62 7.35
CA ALA A 174 32.77 29.47 7.63
C ALA A 174 32.33 28.75 8.92
N GLY A 175 32.17 27.43 8.88
CA GLY A 175 31.73 26.60 10.01
C GLY A 175 30.77 25.48 9.60
N TRP A 176 29.87 25.12 10.51
CA TRP A 176 28.91 24.04 10.33
C TRP A 176 27.47 24.52 10.57
N THR A 177 26.51 23.95 9.86
CA THR A 177 25.09 24.02 10.26
C THR A 177 24.56 22.62 10.54
N SER A 178 23.57 22.50 11.42
CA SER A 178 22.90 21.23 11.71
C SER A 178 21.40 21.46 11.92
N PRO A 179 20.62 21.50 10.82
CA PRO A 179 19.16 21.37 10.84
C PRO A 179 18.72 20.20 11.71
N GLY A 180 17.77 20.43 12.63
CA GLY A 180 17.17 19.37 13.42
C GLY A 180 16.05 18.65 12.67
N PRO A 181 15.64 17.45 13.12
CA PRO A 181 14.42 16.81 12.62
C PRO A 181 13.17 17.66 12.89
N GLU A 182 12.14 17.46 12.05
CA GLU A 182 10.78 17.99 12.18
C GLU A 182 10.60 19.53 12.27
N LEU A 183 11.27 20.28 11.40
CA LEU A 183 10.84 21.66 11.10
C LEU A 183 10.61 21.86 9.59
N PRO A 184 9.46 22.43 9.18
CA PRO A 184 9.25 22.87 7.80
C PRO A 184 10.12 24.10 7.51
N THR A 185 11.37 23.85 7.09
CA THR A 185 12.36 24.88 6.82
C THR A 185 12.52 25.19 5.34
N TRP A 186 12.63 26.48 5.04
CA TRP A 186 13.17 26.94 3.77
C TRP A 186 14.67 27.15 3.96
N GLY A 187 15.51 26.46 3.19
CA GLY A 187 16.94 26.77 3.15
C GLY A 187 17.15 28.18 2.59
N TYR A 188 17.97 28.99 3.25
CA TYR A 188 18.35 30.32 2.75
C TYR A 188 19.88 30.42 2.64
N SER A 189 20.36 31.04 1.56
CA SER A 189 21.77 31.40 1.33
C SER A 189 21.89 32.88 0.95
N SER A 190 23.05 33.51 1.17
CA SER A 190 23.35 34.88 0.72
C SER A 190 24.66 34.92 -0.09
N VAL A 191 24.70 35.81 -1.10
CA VAL A 191 25.82 36.20 -2.00
C VAL A 191 27.22 35.74 -1.55
N SER A 192 28.08 35.06 -2.31
CA SER A 192 28.04 34.37 -3.62
C SER A 192 29.03 33.19 -3.51
N TYR A 193 28.91 32.12 -4.29
CA TYR A 193 29.79 30.93 -4.17
C TYR A 193 29.82 30.27 -2.79
N LEU A 194 28.64 29.81 -2.36
CA LEU A 194 28.52 28.76 -1.35
C LEU A 194 28.52 27.39 -2.03
N MET A 195 29.37 26.47 -1.56
CA MET A 195 29.26 25.05 -1.92
C MET A 195 29.27 24.20 -0.65
N ALA A 196 28.11 23.63 -0.33
CA ALA A 196 27.92 22.71 0.77
C ALA A 196 26.71 21.81 0.44
N LEU A 197 26.98 20.52 0.23
CA LEU A 197 26.05 19.39 0.42
C LEU A 197 26.85 18.10 0.17
N TYR A 198 27.32 17.46 1.23
CA TYR A 198 27.89 16.11 1.18
C TYR A 198 26.95 15.15 1.91
N ARG A 199 26.23 14.31 1.16
CA ARG A 199 25.63 13.10 1.73
C ARG A 199 26.70 12.03 1.75
N ILE A 200 27.09 11.57 2.94
CA ILE A 200 27.95 10.39 3.08
C ILE A 200 27.02 9.16 3.10
N ALA A 201 26.58 8.76 1.91
CA ALA A 201 25.81 7.55 1.69
C ALA A 201 26.74 6.43 1.21
N ALA A 202 26.83 5.35 1.97
CA ALA A 202 27.76 4.25 1.71
C ALA A 202 27.24 3.34 0.57
N VAL A 203 27.62 3.62 -0.67
CA VAL A 203 27.33 2.72 -1.79
C VAL A 203 28.28 1.52 -1.72
N LEU A 204 27.84 0.43 -1.09
CA LEU A 204 28.43 -0.91 -1.19
C LEU A 204 27.38 -2.03 -1.06
N PHE A 205 26.10 -1.70 -1.23
CA PHE A 205 24.99 -2.44 -0.64
C PHE A 205 23.87 -2.89 -1.59
N ALA A 206 24.21 -3.24 -2.83
CA ALA A 206 23.38 -4.19 -3.57
C ALA A 206 23.12 -5.51 -2.79
N PRO A 207 24.02 -5.98 -1.89
CA PRO A 207 23.71 -7.05 -0.95
C PRO A 207 22.99 -6.64 0.36
N ALA A 208 22.74 -5.35 0.66
CA ALA A 208 22.14 -4.94 1.94
C ALA A 208 20.94 -3.97 1.88
N LEU A 209 20.45 -3.59 0.69
CA LEU A 209 19.01 -3.34 0.55
C LEU A 209 18.21 -4.55 1.09
N ALA A 210 18.75 -5.76 0.90
CA ALA A 210 18.28 -7.02 1.48
C ALA A 210 18.40 -7.18 3.02
N TRP A 211 18.90 -6.19 3.77
CA TRP A 211 19.15 -6.27 5.22
C TRP A 211 18.40 -5.19 6.03
N GLY A 212 17.66 -4.30 5.36
CA GLY A 212 16.71 -3.34 5.96
C GLY A 212 15.25 -3.61 5.58
N LEU A 213 14.95 -4.82 5.07
CA LEU A 213 13.59 -5.26 4.82
C LEU A 213 13.17 -6.21 5.95
N GLN A 214 12.07 -5.92 6.62
CA GLN A 214 11.48 -6.77 7.65
C GLN A 214 10.45 -7.73 7.04
N VAL A 215 10.31 -8.91 7.63
CA VAL A 215 9.18 -9.81 7.35
C VAL A 215 7.92 -9.19 7.99
N ILE A 216 6.78 -9.27 7.31
CA ILE A 216 5.51 -8.68 7.73
C ILE A 216 4.44 -9.78 7.73
N PRO A 217 3.97 -10.27 8.90
CA PRO A 217 4.43 -9.97 10.26
C PRO A 217 5.87 -10.41 10.56
N PRO A 218 6.56 -9.71 11.48
CA PRO A 218 7.76 -10.22 12.14
C PRO A 218 7.44 -11.48 12.97
N THR A 219 8.43 -12.34 13.20
CA THR A 219 8.24 -13.65 13.85
C THR A 219 8.47 -13.57 15.36
N LEU A 220 7.59 -14.24 16.14
CA LEU A 220 7.56 -14.17 17.61
C LEU A 220 8.89 -14.55 18.29
N GLU A 221 9.38 -15.77 18.07
CA GLU A 221 10.67 -16.23 18.58
C GLU A 221 11.64 -16.45 17.42
N THR A 222 12.87 -15.92 17.54
CA THR A 222 13.95 -16.18 16.59
C THR A 222 15.24 -16.55 17.30
N SER A 223 15.99 -17.48 16.71
CA SER A 223 17.35 -17.80 17.11
C SER A 223 18.23 -18.03 15.89
N SER A 224 19.39 -17.37 15.85
CA SER A 224 20.40 -17.54 14.80
C SER A 224 21.58 -18.35 15.33
N THR A 225 22.21 -19.14 14.45
CA THR A 225 23.46 -19.82 14.83
C THR A 225 24.62 -18.82 14.81
N PRO A 226 25.54 -18.83 15.81
CA PRO A 226 26.65 -17.88 15.87
C PRO A 226 27.62 -17.93 14.69
N ASP A 227 27.67 -19.05 13.96
CA ASP A 227 28.71 -19.36 12.99
C ASP A 227 28.52 -18.71 11.60
N GLY A 228 27.51 -17.85 11.42
CA GLY A 228 27.28 -17.12 10.17
C GLY A 228 26.95 -18.00 8.95
N ALA A 229 26.53 -19.24 9.19
CA ALA A 229 26.16 -20.19 8.15
C ALA A 229 24.92 -19.72 7.37
N ILE A 230 24.87 -20.03 6.08
CA ILE A 230 23.82 -19.62 5.15
C ILE A 230 23.30 -20.81 4.33
N TRP A 231 22.03 -20.73 3.93
CA TRP A 231 21.41 -21.57 2.92
C TRP A 231 21.38 -20.86 1.58
N GLN A 232 22.08 -21.41 0.59
CA GLN A 232 22.02 -20.96 -0.80
C GLN A 232 20.91 -21.74 -1.53
N VAL A 233 19.71 -21.17 -1.60
CA VAL A 233 18.51 -21.83 -2.13
C VAL A 233 18.67 -22.17 -3.62
N ALA A 234 19.43 -21.36 -4.37
CA ALA A 234 19.80 -21.66 -5.75
C ALA A 234 20.54 -23.00 -5.88
N SER A 235 21.40 -23.34 -4.92
CA SER A 235 22.22 -24.57 -4.91
C SER A 235 21.52 -25.80 -4.32
N SER A 236 20.34 -25.65 -3.70
CA SER A 236 19.61 -26.79 -3.12
C SER A 236 18.89 -27.65 -4.16
N SER A 237 18.54 -28.87 -3.79
CA SER A 237 17.52 -29.64 -4.50
C SER A 237 16.22 -28.84 -4.60
N LYS A 238 15.57 -28.85 -5.77
CA LYS A 238 14.26 -28.22 -6.02
C LYS A 238 13.13 -29.20 -5.74
N ILE A 239 13.16 -29.77 -4.53
CA ILE A 239 12.23 -30.79 -4.06
C ILE A 239 11.64 -30.34 -2.73
N ILE A 240 10.32 -30.46 -2.62
CA ILE A 240 9.54 -30.26 -1.40
C ILE A 240 9.08 -31.64 -0.97
N TYR A 241 9.48 -32.06 0.23
CA TYR A 241 9.04 -33.32 0.84
C TYR A 241 7.93 -33.02 1.84
N ILE A 242 6.80 -33.72 1.77
CA ILE A 242 5.76 -33.67 2.80
C ILE A 242 5.59 -35.04 3.46
N ASP A 243 5.54 -35.09 4.79
CA ASP A 243 5.24 -36.31 5.52
C ASP A 243 3.85 -36.85 5.13
N ASN A 244 3.75 -38.13 4.80
CA ASN A 244 2.52 -38.71 4.28
C ASN A 244 1.38 -38.78 5.31
N ASN A 245 1.67 -38.82 6.62
CA ASN A 245 0.64 -38.76 7.67
C ASN A 245 0.19 -37.31 7.90
N PHE A 246 1.11 -36.34 7.82
CA PHE A 246 0.75 -34.92 7.89
C PHE A 246 0.04 -34.43 6.63
N ALA A 247 0.32 -34.99 5.45
CA ALA A 247 -0.30 -34.61 4.19
C ALA A 247 -1.84 -34.70 4.20
N SER A 248 -2.43 -35.59 4.99
CA SER A 248 -3.88 -35.71 5.18
C SER A 248 -4.44 -34.94 6.38
N LYS A 249 -3.62 -34.15 7.08
CA LYS A 249 -4.07 -33.30 8.19
C LYS A 249 -4.97 -32.20 7.62
N ILE A 250 -6.12 -32.02 8.27
CA ILE A 250 -7.10 -30.96 8.02
C ILE A 250 -7.37 -30.30 9.38
N ASP A 251 -7.61 -29.00 9.38
CA ASP A 251 -7.91 -28.22 10.57
C ASP A 251 -9.41 -27.94 10.69
N THR A 252 -9.97 -28.11 11.88
CA THR A 252 -11.42 -27.98 12.12
C THR A 252 -11.79 -26.85 13.09
N ASP A 253 -10.79 -26.14 13.62
CA ASP A 253 -10.91 -24.99 14.54
C ASP A 253 -11.04 -23.64 13.82
N GLY A 254 -10.75 -23.57 12.52
CA GLY A 254 -10.99 -22.38 11.68
C GLY A 254 -12.48 -22.14 11.34
N LEU A 255 -12.79 -21.02 10.67
CA LEU A 255 -14.16 -20.63 10.34
C LEU A 255 -14.75 -21.33 9.10
N THR A 256 -13.92 -21.74 8.14
CA THR A 256 -14.38 -22.42 6.93
C THR A 256 -15.04 -23.79 7.18
N LEU A 257 -15.97 -24.17 6.32
CA LEU A 257 -16.57 -25.51 6.22
C LEU A 257 -15.87 -26.41 5.18
N ILE A 258 -15.00 -25.83 4.34
CA ILE A 258 -14.21 -26.51 3.30
C ILE A 258 -12.68 -26.42 3.57
N PRO A 259 -12.19 -26.80 4.77
CA PRO A 259 -10.79 -26.63 5.14
C PRO A 259 -9.85 -27.47 4.26
N PRO A 260 -8.80 -26.86 3.66
CA PRO A 260 -7.81 -27.60 2.88
C PRO A 260 -7.01 -28.57 3.74
N SER A 261 -6.47 -29.61 3.10
CA SER A 261 -5.45 -30.46 3.72
C SER A 261 -4.07 -29.82 3.65
N SER A 262 -3.14 -30.27 4.50
CA SER A 262 -1.72 -29.88 4.38
C SER A 262 -1.13 -30.20 3.00
N TYR A 263 -1.64 -31.21 2.29
CA TYR A 263 -1.19 -31.47 0.92
C TYR A 263 -1.66 -30.40 -0.07
N ASP A 264 -2.87 -29.88 0.08
CA ASP A 264 -3.42 -28.87 -0.83
C ASP A 264 -2.64 -27.55 -0.66
N PHE A 265 -2.38 -27.14 0.59
CA PHE A 265 -1.47 -26.03 0.90
C PHE A 265 -0.05 -26.26 0.39
N ALA A 266 0.48 -27.49 0.50
CA ALA A 266 1.82 -27.81 -0.02
C ALA A 266 1.90 -27.81 -1.56
N SER A 267 0.80 -28.18 -2.24
CA SER A 267 0.69 -28.11 -3.71
C SER A 267 0.67 -26.66 -4.17
N LEU A 268 -0.15 -25.81 -3.54
CA LEU A 268 -0.18 -24.39 -3.86
C LEU A 268 1.16 -23.69 -3.52
N PHE A 269 1.80 -24.05 -2.41
CA PHE A 269 3.13 -23.56 -2.10
C PHE A 269 4.19 -23.99 -3.14
N GLN A 270 4.08 -25.19 -3.72
CA GLN A 270 4.95 -25.62 -4.81
C GLN A 270 4.80 -24.74 -6.05
N GLU A 271 3.57 -24.33 -6.39
CA GLU A 271 3.30 -23.36 -7.46
C GLU A 271 3.90 -21.98 -7.12
N ASP A 272 3.59 -21.46 -5.93
CA ASP A 272 4.06 -20.14 -5.44
C ASP A 272 5.60 -20.02 -5.48
N ILE A 273 6.33 -20.99 -4.91
CA ILE A 273 7.80 -20.94 -4.89
C ILE A 273 8.39 -21.16 -6.28
N SER A 274 7.73 -21.92 -7.16
CA SER A 274 8.17 -22.09 -8.55
C SER A 274 8.00 -20.79 -9.36
N GLN A 275 6.90 -20.07 -9.15
CA GLN A 275 6.69 -18.73 -9.71
C GLN A 275 7.75 -17.75 -9.18
N LEU A 276 7.93 -17.68 -7.87
CA LEU A 276 8.83 -16.72 -7.21
C LEU A 276 10.30 -16.95 -7.58
N THR A 277 10.75 -18.20 -7.63
CA THR A 277 12.16 -18.53 -7.92
C THR A 277 12.47 -18.70 -9.42
N GLY A 278 11.45 -18.66 -10.30
CA GLY A 278 11.60 -18.85 -11.74
C GLY A 278 12.06 -20.27 -12.15
N VAL A 279 12.07 -21.23 -11.23
CA VAL A 279 12.50 -22.62 -11.46
C VAL A 279 11.48 -23.60 -10.93
N ASN A 280 11.29 -24.73 -11.62
CA ASN A 280 10.29 -25.72 -11.25
C ASN A 280 10.70 -26.50 -9.98
N TRP A 281 9.92 -26.37 -8.91
CA TRP A 281 10.01 -27.22 -7.72
C TRP A 281 9.07 -28.42 -7.84
N THR A 282 9.44 -29.55 -7.23
CA THR A 282 8.62 -30.77 -7.25
C THR A 282 8.15 -31.17 -5.85
N LEU A 283 6.87 -31.48 -5.68
CA LEU A 283 6.30 -31.96 -4.42
C LEU A 283 6.32 -33.50 -4.36
N GLN A 284 6.77 -34.06 -3.24
CA GLN A 284 6.87 -35.50 -3.02
C GLN A 284 6.30 -35.88 -1.63
N ARG A 285 5.29 -36.74 -1.60
CA ARG A 285 4.83 -37.38 -0.35
C ARG A 285 5.83 -38.47 0.05
N VAL A 286 6.23 -38.50 1.32
CA VAL A 286 7.16 -39.50 1.86
C VAL A 286 6.67 -40.08 3.18
N ASN A 287 6.82 -41.39 3.39
CA ASN A 287 6.42 -42.06 4.64
C ASN A 287 7.35 -41.75 5.83
N ARG A 288 8.48 -41.08 5.57
CA ARG A 288 9.41 -40.58 6.57
C ARG A 288 10.19 -39.42 5.93
N LEU A 289 10.16 -38.26 6.55
CA LEU A 289 10.99 -37.12 6.12
C LEU A 289 12.49 -37.49 6.18
N PRO A 290 13.29 -37.06 5.18
CA PRO A 290 14.76 -37.07 5.29
C PRO A 290 15.24 -36.33 6.55
N ASN A 291 16.44 -36.65 7.05
CA ASN A 291 16.98 -35.99 8.25
C ASN A 291 17.23 -34.49 7.96
N PRO A 292 16.53 -33.54 8.63
CA PRO A 292 16.62 -32.10 8.33
C PRO A 292 18.03 -31.52 8.40
N ALA A 293 18.93 -32.12 9.21
CA ALA A 293 20.31 -31.67 9.34
C ALA A 293 21.17 -31.85 8.06
N ASN A 294 20.79 -32.80 7.19
CA ASN A 294 21.56 -33.18 5.99
C ASN A 294 20.73 -33.17 4.70
N ALA A 295 19.43 -32.90 4.79
CA ALA A 295 18.51 -32.98 3.66
C ALA A 295 18.55 -31.71 2.82
N SER A 296 18.63 -31.85 1.50
CA SER A 296 18.54 -30.70 0.59
C SER A 296 17.14 -30.52 0.03
N GLY A 297 16.66 -29.28 0.00
CA GLY A 297 15.31 -28.92 -0.41
C GLY A 297 14.47 -28.41 0.77
N ILE A 298 13.15 -28.55 0.67
CA ILE A 298 12.21 -28.10 1.70
C ILE A 298 11.48 -29.32 2.28
N LEU A 299 11.27 -29.34 3.59
CA LEU A 299 10.59 -30.41 4.31
C LEU A 299 9.36 -29.84 5.02
N LEU A 300 8.21 -30.48 4.89
CA LEU A 300 6.92 -30.06 5.41
C LEU A 300 6.33 -31.17 6.31
N GLY A 301 5.87 -30.82 7.51
CA GLY A 301 5.31 -31.80 8.44
C GLY A 301 4.67 -31.20 9.68
N SER A 302 4.45 -32.05 10.68
CA SER A 302 3.97 -31.64 12.00
C SER A 302 5.03 -30.84 12.77
N PHE A 303 4.59 -29.89 13.59
CA PHE A 303 5.41 -29.23 14.61
C PHE A 303 6.14 -30.26 15.49
N SER A 304 7.45 -30.08 15.68
CA SER A 304 8.34 -31.00 16.42
C SER A 304 8.36 -30.76 17.93
N GLY A 305 8.04 -29.53 18.35
CA GLY A 305 7.92 -29.15 19.76
C GLY A 305 6.60 -29.59 20.41
N ASN A 306 6.33 -29.07 21.61
CA ASN A 306 5.05 -29.26 22.28
C ASN A 306 3.98 -28.35 21.65
N SER A 307 3.19 -28.85 20.69
CA SER A 307 2.15 -28.05 20.03
C SER A 307 1.12 -27.47 21.00
N SER A 308 0.88 -28.09 22.16
CA SER A 308 -0.03 -27.58 23.19
C SER A 308 0.46 -26.33 23.92
N SER A 309 1.73 -25.92 23.75
CA SER A 309 2.21 -24.62 24.24
C SER A 309 2.04 -23.48 23.24
N ILE A 310 1.54 -23.78 22.02
CA ILE A 310 1.33 -22.78 20.98
C ILE A 310 -0.14 -22.37 20.97
N THR A 311 -0.38 -21.12 21.36
CA THR A 311 -1.71 -20.56 21.61
C THR A 311 -1.87 -19.19 20.94
N TYR A 312 -3.11 -18.71 20.85
CA TYR A 312 -3.42 -17.28 20.74
C TYR A 312 -2.99 -16.53 22.02
N GLU A 313 -3.07 -15.20 22.02
CA GLU A 313 -2.70 -14.32 23.15
C GLU A 313 -3.59 -14.53 24.37
N ASN A 314 -4.89 -14.82 24.17
CA ASN A 314 -5.82 -15.25 25.21
C ASN A 314 -5.61 -16.70 25.71
N GLY A 315 -4.52 -17.37 25.32
CA GLY A 315 -4.18 -18.73 25.78
C GLY A 315 -4.99 -19.87 25.15
N ASN A 316 -5.93 -19.59 24.23
CA ASN A 316 -6.63 -20.65 23.50
C ASN A 316 -5.69 -21.37 22.51
N PRO A 317 -5.72 -22.72 22.40
CA PRO A 317 -4.91 -23.46 21.42
C PRO A 317 -5.19 -23.05 19.97
N THR A 318 -4.19 -23.18 19.09
CA THR A 318 -4.34 -22.83 17.66
C THR A 318 -3.68 -23.82 16.70
N SER A 319 -4.34 -24.10 15.58
CA SER A 319 -3.74 -24.80 14.42
C SER A 319 -2.88 -23.90 13.52
N GLU A 320 -2.83 -22.60 13.78
CA GLU A 320 -2.13 -21.59 12.98
C GLU A 320 -0.65 -21.38 13.37
N GLY A 321 -0.16 -22.10 14.38
CA GLY A 321 1.22 -22.01 14.84
C GLY A 321 2.19 -22.83 14.00
N TYR A 322 3.44 -22.36 13.88
CA TYR A 322 4.47 -23.06 13.12
C TYR A 322 5.88 -22.86 13.68
N GLU A 323 6.79 -23.70 13.19
CA GLU A 323 8.23 -23.51 13.27
C GLU A 323 8.84 -23.53 11.87
N LEU A 324 9.92 -22.79 11.70
CA LEU A 324 10.75 -22.73 10.50
C LEU A 324 12.21 -22.92 10.92
N ASP A 325 12.77 -24.11 10.66
CA ASP A 325 14.18 -24.44 10.89
C ASP A 325 14.94 -24.36 9.55
N ILE A 326 15.84 -23.38 9.39
CA ILE A 326 16.69 -23.21 8.21
C ILE A 326 18.07 -23.82 8.51
N SER A 327 18.49 -24.82 7.72
CA SER A 327 19.81 -25.44 7.75
C SER A 327 20.65 -24.97 6.55
N SER A 328 21.95 -25.27 6.53
CA SER A 328 22.82 -24.90 5.39
C SER A 328 22.46 -25.57 4.06
N THR A 329 21.56 -26.58 4.06
CA THR A 329 21.20 -27.38 2.88
C THR A 329 19.73 -27.30 2.48
N GLY A 330 18.85 -26.88 3.40
CA GLY A 330 17.39 -26.89 3.23
C GLY A 330 16.66 -26.18 4.36
N ALA A 331 15.32 -26.19 4.31
CA ALA A 331 14.47 -25.70 5.39
C ALA A 331 13.39 -26.72 5.76
N PHE A 332 13.04 -26.78 7.05
CA PHE A 332 11.91 -27.54 7.56
C PHE A 332 10.82 -26.59 8.08
N ILE A 333 9.56 -26.86 7.72
CA ILE A 333 8.38 -26.14 8.22
C ILE A 333 7.48 -27.15 8.93
N GLY A 334 7.33 -26.96 10.25
CA GLY A 334 6.47 -27.78 11.10
C GLY A 334 5.22 -26.99 11.50
N GLY A 335 4.02 -27.46 11.16
CA GLY A 335 2.75 -26.81 11.55
C GLY A 335 2.08 -27.50 12.75
N THR A 336 1.48 -26.74 13.68
CA THR A 336 0.58 -27.31 14.71
C THR A 336 -0.71 -27.84 14.06
N GLY A 337 -1.11 -27.22 12.96
CA GLY A 337 -2.03 -27.75 11.95
C GLY A 337 -1.61 -27.39 10.53
N ALA A 338 -2.51 -27.65 9.58
CA ALA A 338 -2.32 -27.38 8.16
C ALA A 338 -2.15 -25.87 7.86
N ARG A 339 -2.96 -25.02 8.52
CA ARG A 339 -2.86 -23.55 8.43
C ARG A 339 -1.54 -23.02 8.97
N GLY A 340 -1.04 -23.57 10.09
CA GLY A 340 0.26 -23.21 10.63
C GLY A 340 1.39 -23.47 9.63
N MET A 341 1.42 -24.67 9.05
CA MET A 341 2.39 -24.98 7.98
C MET A 341 2.26 -23.98 6.81
N TRP A 342 1.03 -23.66 6.36
CA TRP A 342 0.80 -22.64 5.32
C TRP A 342 1.37 -21.26 5.70
N TRP A 343 1.14 -20.77 6.92
CA TRP A 343 1.70 -19.49 7.38
C TRP A 343 3.22 -19.49 7.44
N GLY A 344 3.83 -20.63 7.81
CA GLY A 344 5.27 -20.84 7.71
C GLY A 344 5.80 -20.73 6.27
N THR A 345 5.02 -21.16 5.26
CA THR A 345 5.40 -20.96 3.85
C THR A 345 5.42 -19.48 3.47
N ARG A 346 4.48 -18.66 3.97
CA ARG A 346 4.44 -17.21 3.69
C ARG A 346 5.69 -16.52 4.23
N THR A 347 6.08 -16.85 5.46
CA THR A 347 7.34 -16.38 6.08
C THR A 347 8.56 -16.81 5.27
N LEU A 348 8.64 -18.07 4.82
CA LEU A 348 9.75 -18.52 3.98
C LEU A 348 9.82 -17.76 2.64
N LEU A 349 8.68 -17.53 1.96
CA LEU A 349 8.66 -16.76 0.71
C LEU A 349 9.12 -15.31 0.93
N GLN A 350 8.65 -14.64 1.97
CA GLN A 350 9.11 -13.28 2.30
C GLN A 350 10.63 -13.25 2.61
N LEU A 351 11.16 -14.22 3.37
CA LEU A 351 12.59 -14.33 3.61
C LEU A 351 13.39 -14.55 2.31
N LEU A 352 12.88 -15.36 1.38
CA LEU A 352 13.50 -15.59 0.06
C LEU A 352 13.57 -14.30 -0.77
N LEU A 353 12.53 -13.47 -0.73
CA LEU A 353 12.52 -12.15 -1.37
C LEU A 353 13.52 -11.21 -0.69
N SER A 354 13.37 -10.99 0.62
CA SER A 354 14.16 -10.03 1.40
C SER A 354 15.65 -10.32 1.34
N HIS A 355 16.07 -11.61 1.36
CA HIS A 355 17.47 -11.99 1.30
C HIS A 355 17.95 -12.52 -0.06
N ASN A 356 17.19 -12.30 -1.15
CA ASN A 356 17.54 -12.72 -2.52
C ASN A 356 18.01 -14.20 -2.60
N GLY A 357 17.23 -15.10 -1.98
CA GLY A 357 17.50 -16.55 -1.95
C GLY A 357 18.70 -17.01 -1.10
N THR A 358 19.35 -16.12 -0.34
CA THR A 358 20.48 -16.43 0.58
C THR A 358 20.03 -16.31 2.03
N LEU A 359 19.51 -17.37 2.63
CA LEU A 359 18.93 -17.29 3.98
C LEU A 359 19.97 -17.57 5.08
N PRO A 360 19.98 -16.83 6.22
CA PRO A 360 20.78 -17.20 7.37
C PRO A 360 20.26 -18.49 8.03
N VAL A 361 21.17 -19.31 8.57
CA VAL A 361 20.83 -20.51 9.36
C VAL A 361 20.29 -20.10 10.73
N GLY A 362 19.12 -20.62 11.08
CA GLY A 362 18.41 -20.26 12.30
C GLY A 362 17.05 -20.96 12.41
N ARG A 363 16.36 -20.70 13.52
CA ARG A 363 15.01 -21.19 13.82
C ARG A 363 14.09 -20.03 14.15
N ALA A 364 12.87 -20.07 13.63
CA ALA A 364 11.75 -19.27 14.11
C ALA A 364 10.63 -20.18 14.66
N VAL A 365 9.94 -19.72 15.69
CA VAL A 365 8.67 -20.30 16.20
C VAL A 365 7.68 -19.16 16.32
N ASP A 366 6.47 -19.34 15.78
CA ASP A 366 5.56 -18.22 15.52
C ASP A 366 4.09 -18.67 15.48
N ALA A 367 3.19 -17.79 15.91
CA ALA A 367 1.74 -18.03 15.95
C ALA A 367 0.99 -16.71 16.12
N PRO A 368 -0.21 -16.57 15.53
CA PRO A 368 -0.99 -15.34 15.64
C PRO A 368 -1.45 -15.09 17.07
N ALA A 369 -1.43 -13.84 17.51
CA ALA A 369 -2.03 -13.39 18.75
C ALA A 369 -3.56 -13.47 18.72
N TYR A 370 -4.19 -13.04 17.62
CA TYR A 370 -5.65 -13.03 17.47
C TYR A 370 -6.13 -13.95 16.33
N ALA A 371 -7.31 -14.54 16.48
CA ALA A 371 -7.88 -15.48 15.52
C ALA A 371 -8.48 -14.76 14.29
N THR A 372 -9.21 -13.67 14.53
CA THR A 372 -9.80 -12.83 13.49
C THR A 372 -8.79 -11.75 13.06
N ARG A 373 -8.35 -11.87 11.81
CA ARG A 373 -7.40 -10.95 11.16
C ARG A 373 -7.95 -10.65 9.77
N GLY A 374 -8.90 -9.73 9.69
CA GLY A 374 -9.76 -9.58 8.51
C GLY A 374 -9.68 -8.24 7.80
N PHE A 375 -10.18 -8.23 6.58
CA PHE A 375 -10.43 -7.03 5.80
C PHE A 375 -11.83 -7.09 5.22
N MET A 376 -12.48 -5.93 5.09
CA MET A 376 -13.81 -5.78 4.54
C MET A 376 -13.79 -4.94 3.26
N LEU A 377 -14.52 -5.39 2.25
CA LEU A 377 -14.76 -4.63 1.03
C LEU A 377 -16.27 -4.42 0.84
N ASP A 378 -16.67 -3.15 0.75
CA ASP A 378 -18.01 -2.73 0.34
C ASP A 378 -18.28 -3.07 -1.12
N ALA A 379 -19.00 -4.16 -1.36
CA ALA A 379 -19.53 -4.52 -2.68
C ALA A 379 -21.00 -4.09 -2.88
N GLY A 380 -21.65 -3.55 -1.84
CA GLY A 380 -23.03 -3.05 -1.86
C GLY A 380 -23.17 -1.65 -2.48
N ARG A 381 -22.12 -0.83 -2.46
CA ARG A 381 -22.09 0.48 -3.14
C ARG A 381 -21.27 0.45 -4.45
N LYS A 382 -20.56 -0.64 -4.75
CA LYS A 382 -19.83 -0.87 -6.01
C LYS A 382 -19.61 -2.36 -6.33
N TRP A 383 -19.85 -2.77 -7.58
CA TRP A 383 -19.54 -4.14 -8.02
C TRP A 383 -18.03 -4.41 -8.24
N TYR A 384 -17.62 -5.64 -7.97
CA TYR A 384 -16.26 -6.16 -8.18
C TYR A 384 -16.27 -7.50 -8.91
N ALA A 385 -15.34 -7.67 -9.87
CA ALA A 385 -15.20 -8.90 -10.64
C ALA A 385 -14.58 -10.02 -9.80
N PRO A 386 -15.01 -11.29 -9.97
CA PRO A 386 -14.50 -12.41 -9.18
C PRO A 386 -13.00 -12.66 -9.36
N ALA A 387 -12.40 -12.24 -10.48
CA ALA A 387 -10.95 -12.26 -10.66
C ALA A 387 -10.22 -11.32 -9.67
N PHE A 388 -10.68 -10.07 -9.53
CA PHE A 388 -10.10 -9.10 -8.60
C PHE A 388 -10.26 -9.55 -7.14
N LEU A 389 -11.44 -10.06 -6.76
CA LEU A 389 -11.69 -10.57 -5.41
C LEU A 389 -10.75 -11.73 -5.04
N LYS A 390 -10.48 -12.63 -5.99
CA LYS A 390 -9.51 -13.72 -5.83
C LYS A 390 -8.07 -13.21 -5.68
N GLU A 391 -7.66 -12.24 -6.48
CA GLU A 391 -6.35 -11.59 -6.32
C GLU A 391 -6.19 -10.94 -4.94
N LEU A 392 -7.23 -10.27 -4.44
CA LEU A 392 -7.24 -9.64 -3.12
C LEU A 392 -7.11 -10.66 -1.98
N CYS A 393 -7.78 -11.82 -2.07
CA CYS A 393 -7.55 -12.94 -1.16
C CYS A 393 -6.11 -13.49 -1.20
N SER A 394 -5.50 -13.61 -2.39
CA SER A 394 -4.09 -14.03 -2.51
C SER A 394 -3.15 -13.04 -1.82
N TYR A 395 -3.38 -11.74 -2.02
CA TYR A 395 -2.63 -10.67 -1.38
C TYR A 395 -2.76 -10.69 0.14
N ALA A 396 -3.99 -10.75 0.67
CA ALA A 396 -4.25 -10.77 2.11
C ALA A 396 -3.64 -12.00 2.81
N SER A 397 -3.68 -13.16 2.16
CA SER A 397 -3.02 -14.37 2.65
C SER A 397 -1.50 -14.22 2.80
N PHE A 398 -0.84 -13.51 1.89
CA PHE A 398 0.60 -13.29 1.95
C PHE A 398 1.04 -12.54 3.21
N PHE A 399 0.15 -11.69 3.75
CA PHE A 399 0.30 -10.96 5.02
C PHE A 399 -0.42 -11.63 6.20
N LYS A 400 -0.79 -12.91 6.07
CA LYS A 400 -1.37 -13.77 7.11
C LYS A 400 -2.75 -13.36 7.65
N MET A 401 -3.52 -12.62 6.86
CA MET A 401 -4.95 -12.40 7.13
C MET A 401 -5.72 -13.72 7.07
N SER A 402 -6.73 -13.89 7.94
CA SER A 402 -7.56 -15.10 8.05
C SER A 402 -8.97 -14.94 7.49
N GLU A 403 -9.46 -13.71 7.29
CA GLU A 403 -10.86 -13.44 6.96
C GLU A 403 -11.02 -12.37 5.87
N PHE A 404 -11.97 -12.58 4.96
CA PHE A 404 -12.46 -11.58 4.02
C PHE A 404 -13.95 -11.33 4.29
N HIS A 405 -14.27 -10.19 4.89
CA HIS A 405 -15.65 -9.76 5.11
C HIS A 405 -16.19 -9.14 3.81
N TYR A 406 -17.18 -9.79 3.21
CA TYR A 406 -17.70 -9.42 1.89
C TYR A 406 -19.11 -8.86 2.03
N HIS A 407 -19.19 -7.53 2.00
CA HIS A 407 -20.40 -6.74 2.19
C HIS A 407 -21.24 -6.75 0.90
N LEU A 408 -22.21 -7.68 0.81
CA LEU A 408 -22.87 -8.03 -0.46
C LEU A 408 -23.92 -7.02 -0.93
N SER A 409 -24.50 -6.23 -0.03
CA SER A 409 -25.75 -5.52 -0.31
C SER A 409 -25.83 -4.20 0.44
N ASP A 410 -26.05 -3.11 -0.28
CA ASP A 410 -26.20 -1.77 0.31
C ASP A 410 -26.89 -0.83 -0.70
N ASN A 411 -26.86 0.46 -0.38
CA ASN A 411 -27.23 1.56 -1.22
C ASN A 411 -26.32 2.77 -1.06
N TYR A 412 -26.07 3.46 -2.17
CA TYR A 412 -25.52 4.79 -2.12
C TYR A 412 -26.38 5.72 -1.22
N PRO A 413 -25.79 6.56 -0.35
CA PRO A 413 -26.57 7.27 0.68
C PRO A 413 -27.67 8.16 0.11
N LEU A 414 -28.90 8.00 0.61
CA LEU A 414 -30.12 8.66 0.09
C LEU A 414 -30.08 10.21 0.08
N ASN A 415 -29.16 10.82 0.82
CA ASN A 415 -28.99 12.27 0.90
C ASN A 415 -27.87 12.81 -0.02
N ARG A 416 -27.44 12.06 -1.04
CA ARG A 416 -26.32 12.38 -1.93
C ARG A 416 -26.65 12.11 -3.40
N GLY A 417 -25.72 12.51 -4.28
CA GLY A 417 -25.73 12.15 -5.71
C GLY A 417 -26.57 13.05 -6.61
N ARG A 418 -26.89 12.50 -7.79
CA ARG A 418 -27.67 13.16 -8.86
C ARG A 418 -29.15 12.82 -8.84
N ASN A 419 -29.57 11.89 -7.99
CA ASN A 419 -30.87 11.25 -8.10
C ASN A 419 -31.99 12.12 -7.52
N GLU A 420 -33.00 12.40 -8.33
CA GLU A 420 -34.20 13.15 -7.90
C GLU A 420 -35.17 12.26 -7.09
N SER A 421 -35.10 10.94 -7.29
CA SER A 421 -35.90 9.95 -6.58
C SER A 421 -35.02 8.90 -5.90
N TRP A 422 -35.44 8.45 -4.72
CA TRP A 422 -34.83 7.32 -4.00
C TRP A 422 -34.85 6.01 -4.81
N GLN A 423 -35.76 5.89 -5.78
CA GLN A 423 -35.82 4.75 -6.69
C GLN A 423 -34.63 4.70 -7.68
N ASP A 424 -34.06 5.86 -8.02
CA ASP A 424 -32.97 5.97 -9.01
C ASP A 424 -31.57 5.85 -8.37
N VAL A 425 -31.47 6.06 -7.04
CA VAL A 425 -30.24 5.93 -6.24
C VAL A 425 -29.58 4.56 -6.49
N TYR A 426 -28.25 4.45 -6.52
CA TYR A 426 -27.64 3.13 -6.68
C TYR A 426 -27.92 2.24 -5.46
N SER A 427 -28.38 1.02 -5.70
CA SER A 427 -28.51 -0.03 -4.68
C SER A 427 -28.25 -1.38 -5.34
N HIS A 428 -27.67 -2.30 -4.58
CA HIS A 428 -27.01 -3.48 -5.14
C HIS A 428 -27.15 -4.71 -4.24
N PHE A 429 -26.97 -5.88 -4.84
CA PHE A 429 -26.89 -7.16 -4.17
C PHE A 429 -25.97 -8.07 -5.01
N SER A 430 -24.77 -8.41 -4.52
CA SER A 430 -23.69 -8.96 -5.35
C SER A 430 -23.86 -10.41 -5.78
N LEU A 431 -24.85 -11.15 -5.26
CA LEU A 431 -25.13 -12.54 -5.66
C LEU A 431 -26.41 -12.63 -6.50
N ARG A 432 -26.36 -13.43 -7.57
CA ARG A 432 -27.51 -13.71 -8.41
C ARG A 432 -28.39 -14.79 -7.75
N PRO A 433 -29.65 -14.55 -7.34
CA PRO A 433 -30.51 -15.64 -6.88
C PRO A 433 -30.83 -16.64 -8.00
N GLU A 434 -30.94 -17.92 -7.64
CA GLU A 434 -31.47 -19.00 -8.47
C GLU A 434 -33.02 -19.00 -8.44
N ASP A 435 -33.65 -18.60 -7.32
CA ASP A 435 -35.08 -18.30 -7.24
C ASP A 435 -35.41 -17.03 -8.07
N GLU A 436 -35.98 -17.24 -9.26
CA GLU A 436 -36.39 -16.16 -10.18
C GLU A 436 -37.27 -15.08 -9.53
N SER A 437 -38.03 -15.42 -8.48
CA SER A 437 -38.90 -14.46 -7.81
C SER A 437 -38.19 -13.57 -6.78
N LEU A 438 -36.90 -13.83 -6.51
CA LEU A 438 -36.01 -12.92 -5.80
C LEU A 438 -35.23 -11.98 -6.74
N LEU A 439 -35.16 -12.24 -8.06
CA LEU A 439 -34.50 -11.36 -9.04
C LEU A 439 -34.86 -9.85 -8.94
N PRO A 440 -36.09 -9.44 -8.56
CA PRO A 440 -36.40 -8.02 -8.38
C PRO A 440 -35.51 -7.24 -7.40
N ILE A 441 -34.79 -7.91 -6.48
CA ILE A 441 -33.81 -7.26 -5.58
C ILE A 441 -32.59 -6.69 -6.33
N LEU A 442 -32.31 -7.18 -7.54
CA LEU A 442 -31.17 -6.74 -8.37
C LEU A 442 -31.44 -5.43 -9.12
N HIS A 443 -32.71 -5.05 -9.27
CA HIS A 443 -33.15 -3.83 -9.98
C HIS A 443 -32.52 -3.63 -11.38
N GLY A 444 -32.41 -4.69 -12.18
CA GLY A 444 -31.84 -4.63 -13.52
C GLY A 444 -30.30 -4.65 -13.58
N ARG A 445 -29.62 -5.00 -12.48
CA ARG A 445 -28.16 -5.12 -12.37
C ARG A 445 -27.68 -6.57 -12.47
N GLU A 446 -28.37 -7.43 -13.24
CA GLU A 446 -28.03 -8.85 -13.40
C GLU A 446 -26.58 -9.09 -13.85
N ASN A 447 -25.98 -8.17 -14.60
CA ASN A 447 -24.60 -8.27 -15.09
C ASN A 447 -23.54 -7.85 -14.04
N GLU A 448 -23.98 -7.30 -12.91
CA GLU A 448 -23.14 -6.92 -11.77
C GLU A 448 -23.27 -7.98 -10.65
N THR A 449 -23.43 -9.26 -10.97
CA THR A 449 -23.63 -10.31 -9.95
C THR A 449 -22.70 -11.49 -10.13
N LEU A 450 -22.36 -12.15 -9.02
CA LEU A 450 -21.71 -13.45 -8.99
C LEU A 450 -22.78 -14.55 -9.09
N SER A 451 -22.55 -15.53 -9.95
CA SER A 451 -23.32 -16.79 -9.90
C SER A 451 -22.95 -17.62 -8.67
N ARG A 452 -23.70 -18.69 -8.43
CA ARG A 452 -23.38 -19.67 -7.39
C ARG A 452 -22.01 -20.30 -7.61
N GLU A 453 -21.68 -20.60 -8.86
CA GLU A 453 -20.40 -21.14 -9.29
C GLU A 453 -19.26 -20.13 -9.08
N ASP A 454 -19.45 -18.86 -9.46
CA ASP A 454 -18.44 -17.80 -9.23
C ASP A 454 -18.17 -17.61 -7.73
N PHE A 455 -19.22 -17.65 -6.91
CA PHE A 455 -19.08 -17.48 -5.47
C PHE A 455 -18.46 -18.71 -4.77
N ALA A 456 -18.76 -19.92 -5.24
CA ALA A 456 -18.11 -21.14 -4.78
C ALA A 456 -16.61 -21.19 -5.17
N ASP A 457 -16.26 -20.74 -6.38
CA ASP A 457 -14.88 -20.62 -6.85
C ASP A 457 -14.10 -19.55 -6.07
N LEU A 458 -14.71 -18.38 -5.78
CA LEU A 458 -14.13 -17.35 -4.90
C LEU A 458 -13.83 -17.92 -3.51
N GLN A 459 -14.79 -18.55 -2.85
CA GLN A 459 -14.60 -19.16 -1.52
C GLN A 459 -13.50 -20.22 -1.55
N SER A 460 -13.48 -21.08 -2.57
CA SER A 460 -12.46 -22.12 -2.75
C SER A 460 -11.06 -21.55 -2.97
N HIS A 461 -10.92 -20.47 -3.74
CA HIS A 461 -9.64 -19.80 -3.98
C HIS A 461 -9.09 -19.10 -2.73
N CYS A 462 -9.97 -18.45 -1.96
CA CYS A 462 -9.59 -17.81 -0.69
C CYS A 462 -9.21 -18.86 0.37
N VAL A 463 -9.99 -19.93 0.52
CA VAL A 463 -9.74 -20.94 1.55
C VAL A 463 -8.48 -21.75 1.27
N ALA A 464 -8.16 -22.04 0.00
CA ALA A 464 -6.89 -22.65 -0.42
C ALA A 464 -5.65 -21.83 0.01
N ARG A 465 -5.87 -20.58 0.43
CA ARG A 465 -4.86 -19.64 0.94
C ARG A 465 -5.09 -19.25 2.42
N GLY A 466 -5.93 -20.00 3.14
CA GLY A 466 -6.20 -19.80 4.57
C GLY A 466 -7.14 -18.63 4.89
N VAL A 467 -7.73 -17.97 3.89
CA VAL A 467 -8.67 -16.85 4.05
C VAL A 467 -10.11 -17.37 3.95
N THR A 468 -10.91 -17.21 5.00
CA THR A 468 -12.34 -17.55 4.98
C THR A 468 -13.16 -16.34 4.54
N VAL A 469 -14.04 -16.49 3.56
CA VAL A 469 -15.01 -15.45 3.20
C VAL A 469 -16.13 -15.45 4.24
N ILE A 470 -16.43 -14.28 4.80
CA ILE A 470 -17.55 -14.02 5.71
C ILE A 470 -18.57 -13.18 4.91
N PRO A 471 -19.66 -13.76 4.40
CA PRO A 471 -20.65 -13.04 3.62
C PRO A 471 -21.57 -12.24 4.53
N GLU A 472 -21.94 -11.05 4.09
CA GLU A 472 -22.86 -10.15 4.77
C GLU A 472 -24.08 -9.87 3.89
N ILE A 473 -25.28 -10.06 4.42
CA ILE A 473 -26.52 -9.56 3.82
C ILE A 473 -27.14 -8.58 4.81
N GLU A 474 -27.20 -7.33 4.39
CA GLU A 474 -27.45 -6.17 5.24
C GLU A 474 -28.95 -5.98 5.54
N ALA A 475 -29.33 -6.01 6.82
CA ALA A 475 -30.67 -5.65 7.30
C ALA A 475 -30.67 -5.40 8.82
N PRO A 476 -31.51 -4.50 9.37
CA PRO A 476 -32.60 -3.76 8.72
C PRO A 476 -32.23 -2.34 8.24
N GLY A 477 -31.00 -1.92 8.49
CA GLY A 477 -30.38 -0.75 7.84
C GLY A 477 -30.12 -1.01 6.36
N HIS A 478 -29.70 0.04 5.63
CA HIS A 478 -29.12 -0.01 4.28
C HIS A 478 -29.86 -0.91 3.25
N CYS A 479 -31.18 -1.04 3.45
CA CYS A 479 -32.04 -2.06 2.89
C CYS A 479 -32.71 -1.63 1.57
N LEU A 480 -32.16 -0.64 0.85
CA LEU A 480 -32.81 -0.09 -0.35
C LEU A 480 -32.94 -1.13 -1.47
N TYR A 481 -32.06 -2.14 -1.52
CA TYR A 481 -32.15 -3.29 -2.41
C TYR A 481 -33.46 -4.09 -2.21
N LEU A 482 -34.01 -4.09 -0.99
CA LEU A 482 -35.27 -4.73 -0.62
C LEU A 482 -36.44 -3.74 -0.72
N THR A 483 -36.31 -2.52 -0.18
CA THR A 483 -37.43 -1.58 -0.12
C THR A 483 -37.81 -0.97 -1.46
N LYS A 484 -36.93 -0.96 -2.47
CA LYS A 484 -37.34 -0.60 -3.84
C LYS A 484 -38.21 -1.65 -4.50
N TRP A 485 -37.92 -2.93 -4.26
CA TRP A 485 -38.76 -4.04 -4.71
C TRP A 485 -40.11 -4.02 -3.97
N LYS A 486 -40.07 -3.74 -2.66
CA LYS A 486 -41.24 -3.73 -1.78
C LYS A 486 -41.36 -2.43 -0.98
N PRO A 487 -41.81 -1.31 -1.60
CA PRO A 487 -41.90 0.00 -0.94
C PRO A 487 -42.79 0.01 0.31
N GLU A 488 -43.77 -0.89 0.38
CA GLU A 488 -44.64 -1.10 1.53
C GLU A 488 -43.90 -1.55 2.80
N LEU A 489 -42.70 -2.14 2.66
CA LEU A 489 -41.88 -2.59 3.77
C LEU A 489 -40.95 -1.50 4.32
N SER A 490 -40.90 -0.29 3.75
CA SER A 490 -39.99 0.76 4.22
C SER A 490 -40.56 1.59 5.39
N LEU A 491 -39.66 2.11 6.23
CA LEU A 491 -39.95 3.25 7.09
C LEU A 491 -39.96 4.57 6.27
N ALA A 492 -40.07 5.71 6.96
CA ALA A 492 -40.03 7.02 6.32
C ALA A 492 -38.66 7.32 5.68
N LYS A 493 -37.55 6.92 6.33
CA LYS A 493 -36.22 6.83 5.73
C LYS A 493 -36.20 5.55 4.88
N ARG A 494 -36.08 5.67 3.56
CA ARG A 494 -36.44 4.60 2.60
C ARG A 494 -35.46 3.42 2.56
N ASP A 495 -34.26 3.62 3.08
CA ASP A 495 -33.22 2.61 3.27
C ASP A 495 -33.39 1.82 4.58
N LEU A 496 -34.37 2.15 5.44
CA LEU A 496 -34.68 1.37 6.64
C LEU A 496 -35.92 0.50 6.44
N LEU A 497 -35.81 -0.77 6.82
CA LEU A 497 -36.92 -1.71 6.79
C LEU A 497 -37.85 -1.53 8.01
N ASN A 498 -39.15 -1.55 7.78
CA ASN A 498 -40.17 -1.55 8.83
C ASN A 498 -40.35 -2.97 9.39
N LEU A 499 -39.53 -3.33 10.38
CA LEU A 499 -39.57 -4.64 11.05
C LEU A 499 -40.93 -4.98 11.69
N SER A 500 -41.78 -4.00 12.00
CA SER A 500 -43.14 -4.22 12.51
C SER A 500 -44.15 -4.61 11.43
N HIS A 501 -43.78 -4.58 10.15
CA HIS A 501 -44.64 -5.06 9.05
C HIS A 501 -44.60 -6.60 8.98
N PRO A 502 -45.74 -7.31 8.95
CA PRO A 502 -45.79 -8.77 9.08
C PRO A 502 -44.98 -9.54 8.03
N GLU A 503 -44.82 -8.97 6.83
CA GLU A 503 -44.05 -9.58 5.73
C GLU A 503 -42.54 -9.25 5.76
N ALA A 504 -42.06 -8.38 6.66
CA ALA A 504 -40.66 -7.93 6.66
C ALA A 504 -39.69 -9.08 7.00
N ILE A 505 -39.83 -9.68 8.18
CA ILE A 505 -38.98 -10.79 8.63
C ILE A 505 -39.15 -12.05 7.74
N PRO A 506 -40.37 -12.46 7.33
CA PRO A 506 -40.54 -13.54 6.34
C PRO A 506 -39.81 -13.29 5.01
N THR A 507 -39.78 -12.05 4.52
CA THR A 507 -39.06 -11.73 3.27
C THR A 507 -37.55 -11.82 3.46
N ILE A 508 -37.00 -11.30 4.57
CA ILE A 508 -35.57 -11.45 4.90
C ILE A 508 -35.21 -12.94 5.05
N LYS A 509 -35.98 -13.72 5.83
CA LYS A 509 -35.74 -15.15 6.01
C LYS A 509 -35.78 -15.93 4.70
N ARG A 510 -36.60 -15.50 3.73
CA ARG A 510 -36.61 -16.08 2.38
C ARG A 510 -35.31 -15.80 1.62
N ILE A 511 -34.82 -14.56 1.63
CA ILE A 511 -33.54 -14.18 1.02
C ILE A 511 -32.39 -14.98 1.65
N TRP A 512 -32.36 -15.08 2.98
CA TRP A 512 -31.39 -15.93 3.67
C TRP A 512 -31.54 -17.42 3.35
N SER A 513 -32.76 -17.96 3.20
CA SER A 513 -32.97 -19.37 2.84
C SER A 513 -32.35 -19.75 1.49
N GLU A 514 -32.29 -18.81 0.55
CA GLU A 514 -31.67 -18.97 -0.76
C GLU A 514 -30.14 -19.07 -0.67
N PHE A 515 -29.51 -18.09 -0.01
CA PHE A 515 -28.05 -17.92 -0.04
C PHE A 515 -27.30 -18.61 1.11
N LEU A 516 -27.93 -18.86 2.26
CA LEU A 516 -27.29 -19.50 3.41
C LEU A 516 -26.67 -20.90 3.11
N PRO A 517 -27.24 -21.73 2.21
CA PRO A 517 -26.62 -22.97 1.73
C PRO A 517 -25.41 -22.79 0.80
N TRP A 518 -25.08 -21.56 0.37
CA TRP A 518 -23.92 -21.26 -0.50
C TRP A 518 -22.68 -20.89 0.32
N PHE A 519 -22.86 -20.57 1.60
CA PHE A 519 -21.87 -19.93 2.45
C PHE A 519 -21.04 -20.97 3.20
N GLU A 520 -19.82 -21.26 2.72
CA GLU A 520 -18.92 -22.30 3.23
C GLU A 520 -18.10 -21.84 4.46
N THR A 521 -18.81 -21.20 5.39
CA THR A 521 -18.33 -20.63 6.66
C THR A 521 -19.29 -21.01 7.80
N LYS A 522 -18.76 -21.06 9.02
CA LYS A 522 -19.49 -21.23 10.28
C LYS A 522 -20.15 -19.94 10.75
N GLU A 523 -19.77 -18.79 10.19
CA GLU A 523 -20.21 -17.46 10.60
C GLU A 523 -20.59 -16.61 9.41
N VAL A 524 -21.69 -15.88 9.53
CA VAL A 524 -22.22 -14.94 8.52
C VAL A 524 -22.53 -13.61 9.20
N HIS A 525 -22.42 -12.50 8.48
CA HIS A 525 -22.80 -11.19 9.01
C HIS A 525 -24.23 -10.87 8.56
N VAL A 526 -25.07 -10.35 9.45
CA VAL A 526 -26.43 -9.90 9.11
C VAL A 526 -26.54 -8.38 9.02
N GLY A 527 -25.40 -7.69 9.14
CA GLY A 527 -25.33 -6.24 9.07
C GLY A 527 -25.82 -5.59 10.36
N ALA A 528 -26.97 -4.94 10.23
CA ALA A 528 -27.76 -4.34 11.30
C ALA A 528 -27.18 -3.02 11.87
N ASP A 529 -26.50 -2.24 11.04
CA ASP A 529 -26.04 -0.88 11.38
C ASP A 529 -27.09 0.22 11.11
N GLU A 530 -26.75 1.46 11.53
CA GLU A 530 -27.46 2.73 11.33
C GLU A 530 -29.01 2.72 11.44
N TYR A 531 -29.58 1.85 12.28
CA TYR A 531 -31.02 1.75 12.47
C TYR A 531 -31.58 2.78 13.47
N ASP A 532 -32.90 2.95 13.50
CA ASP A 532 -33.57 3.91 14.38
C ASP A 532 -33.57 3.41 15.84
N SER A 533 -32.76 4.03 16.70
CA SER A 533 -32.63 3.67 18.11
C SER A 533 -33.93 3.83 18.93
N THR A 534 -34.94 4.57 18.41
CA THR A 534 -36.28 4.60 19.03
C THR A 534 -37.07 3.30 18.83
N LEU A 535 -36.58 2.38 18.00
CA LEU A 535 -37.14 1.06 17.71
C LEU A 535 -36.32 -0.09 18.30
N ALA A 536 -35.44 0.18 19.29
CA ALA A 536 -34.49 -0.78 19.87
C ALA A 536 -35.09 -2.17 20.19
N ASP A 537 -36.23 -2.24 20.89
CA ASP A 537 -36.88 -3.53 21.23
C ASP A 537 -37.22 -4.37 19.98
N VAL A 538 -37.63 -3.72 18.88
CA VAL A 538 -38.01 -4.38 17.62
C VAL A 538 -36.75 -4.80 16.85
N TYR A 539 -35.72 -3.96 16.86
CA TYR A 539 -34.41 -4.26 16.28
C TYR A 539 -33.74 -5.47 16.98
N ILE A 540 -33.68 -5.47 18.32
CA ILE A 540 -33.13 -6.57 19.12
C ILE A 540 -33.95 -7.85 18.90
N GLY A 541 -35.27 -7.74 18.82
CA GLY A 541 -36.16 -8.85 18.46
C GLY A 541 -35.82 -9.48 17.11
N PHE A 542 -35.58 -8.64 16.09
CA PHE A 542 -35.15 -9.09 14.77
C PHE A 542 -33.77 -9.77 14.79
N VAL A 543 -32.76 -9.17 15.42
CA VAL A 543 -31.40 -9.74 15.52
C VAL A 543 -31.44 -11.12 16.17
N ASN A 544 -32.16 -11.25 17.29
CA ASN A 544 -32.33 -12.53 17.99
C ASN A 544 -33.10 -13.55 17.14
N GLU A 545 -34.18 -13.14 16.47
CA GLU A 545 -34.95 -14.02 15.58
C GLU A 545 -34.16 -14.49 14.34
N MET A 546 -33.23 -13.66 13.84
CA MET A 546 -32.32 -14.04 12.75
C MET A 546 -31.19 -14.95 13.23
N SER A 547 -30.65 -14.72 14.43
CA SER A 547 -29.69 -15.63 15.08
C SER A 547 -30.28 -17.03 15.23
N ASP A 548 -31.48 -17.14 15.82
CA ASP A 548 -32.19 -18.41 16.03
C ASP A 548 -32.50 -19.09 14.69
N PHE A 549 -32.92 -18.33 13.68
CA PHE A 549 -33.24 -18.88 12.35
C PHE A 549 -32.00 -19.42 11.62
N ILE A 550 -30.91 -18.65 11.55
CA ILE A 550 -29.68 -19.06 10.88
C ILE A 550 -29.03 -20.26 11.60
N ASN A 551 -29.04 -20.24 12.93
CA ASN A 551 -28.52 -21.34 13.74
C ASN A 551 -29.36 -22.62 13.61
N SER A 552 -30.69 -22.53 13.73
CA SER A 552 -31.55 -23.72 13.59
C SER A 552 -31.59 -24.29 12.16
N THR A 553 -31.31 -23.47 11.14
CA THR A 553 -31.28 -23.92 9.74
C THR A 553 -29.93 -24.56 9.35
N THR A 554 -28.79 -24.06 9.83
CA THR A 554 -27.46 -24.51 9.36
C THR A 554 -26.39 -24.69 10.44
N GLY A 555 -26.68 -24.42 11.71
CA GLY A 555 -25.71 -24.43 12.80
C GLY A 555 -24.71 -23.28 12.79
N LYS A 556 -24.85 -22.31 11.87
CA LYS A 556 -24.00 -21.11 11.81
C LYS A 556 -24.33 -20.15 12.94
N ARG A 557 -23.36 -19.29 13.29
CA ARG A 557 -23.51 -18.15 14.19
C ARG A 557 -23.59 -16.86 13.38
N ILE A 558 -24.26 -15.83 13.91
CA ILE A 558 -24.32 -14.52 13.26
C ILE A 558 -23.34 -13.51 13.87
N ARG A 559 -22.94 -12.55 13.05
CA ARG A 559 -22.27 -11.32 13.42
C ARG A 559 -23.18 -10.12 13.11
N ILE A 560 -23.08 -9.07 13.90
CA ILE A 560 -23.71 -7.75 13.63
C ILE A 560 -22.67 -6.64 13.80
N TRP A 561 -22.91 -5.50 13.17
CA TRP A 561 -22.32 -4.25 13.58
C TRP A 561 -22.87 -3.86 14.96
N GLY A 562 -22.01 -3.31 15.83
CA GLY A 562 -22.48 -2.77 17.11
C GLY A 562 -23.26 -1.47 16.89
N THR A 563 -24.51 -1.42 17.38
CA THR A 563 -25.51 -0.37 17.08
C THR A 563 -26.11 0.19 18.38
N ASP A 564 -26.50 1.47 18.40
CA ASP A 564 -27.12 2.07 19.59
C ASP A 564 -28.55 1.53 19.79
N GLU A 565 -28.67 0.53 20.65
CA GLU A 565 -29.89 -0.24 20.92
C GLU A 565 -30.38 -0.06 22.39
N PRO A 566 -30.82 1.16 22.81
CA PRO A 566 -31.07 1.51 24.21
C PRO A 566 -32.37 0.92 24.78
N SER A 567 -32.45 -0.42 24.88
CA SER A 567 -33.56 -1.15 25.49
C SER A 567 -33.34 -1.44 26.97
N GLU A 568 -34.40 -1.25 27.77
CA GLU A 568 -34.49 -1.75 29.16
C GLU A 568 -35.21 -3.12 29.25
N ASN A 569 -35.82 -3.60 28.15
CA ASN A 569 -36.73 -4.75 28.14
C ASN A 569 -36.10 -6.03 27.59
N VAL A 570 -35.22 -5.91 26.60
CA VAL A 570 -34.61 -7.01 25.85
C VAL A 570 -33.14 -6.71 25.56
N THR A 571 -32.34 -7.75 25.33
CA THR A 571 -30.93 -7.62 24.95
C THR A 571 -30.62 -8.53 23.76
N VAL A 572 -29.62 -8.18 22.97
CA VAL A 572 -29.05 -9.07 21.95
C VAL A 572 -28.54 -10.35 22.63
N SER A 573 -28.73 -11.50 21.97
CA SER A 573 -28.26 -12.79 22.49
C SER A 573 -26.74 -12.81 22.60
N LYS A 574 -26.21 -13.46 23.65
CA LYS A 574 -24.75 -13.67 23.82
C LYS A 574 -24.18 -14.62 22.76
N ASP A 575 -25.04 -15.36 22.07
CA ASP A 575 -24.68 -16.14 20.89
C ASP A 575 -24.47 -15.28 19.62
N VAL A 576 -24.61 -13.96 19.69
CA VAL A 576 -24.23 -13.03 18.60
C VAL A 576 -22.81 -12.51 18.82
N VAL A 577 -22.04 -12.35 17.75
CA VAL A 577 -20.74 -11.65 17.77
C VAL A 577 -20.97 -10.20 17.37
N ILE A 578 -20.38 -9.24 18.10
CA ILE A 578 -20.56 -7.82 17.83
C ILE A 578 -19.27 -7.22 17.26
N GLN A 579 -19.32 -6.75 16.02
CA GLN A 579 -18.25 -6.02 15.37
C GLN A 579 -18.39 -4.53 15.72
N HIS A 580 -17.59 -4.07 16.69
CA HIS A 580 -17.61 -2.68 17.13
C HIS A 580 -16.92 -1.81 16.09
N TRP A 581 -17.64 -0.81 15.59
CA TRP A 581 -17.14 0.11 14.57
C TRP A 581 -17.09 1.58 15.01
N GLN A 582 -17.91 2.05 15.94
CA GLN A 582 -17.85 3.45 16.37
C GLN A 582 -18.26 3.62 17.83
N TYR A 583 -17.50 4.42 18.58
CA TYR A 583 -17.93 4.90 19.89
C TYR A 583 -19.21 5.74 19.77
N GLY A 584 -20.17 5.43 20.65
CA GLY A 584 -21.53 5.99 20.60
C GLY A 584 -22.53 5.14 19.82
N GLN A 585 -22.07 4.15 19.04
CA GLN A 585 -22.92 3.05 18.55
C GLN A 585 -22.81 1.84 19.48
N SER A 586 -21.64 1.57 20.04
CA SER A 586 -21.48 0.59 21.13
C SER A 586 -20.30 0.95 22.05
N ASP A 587 -20.19 0.30 23.21
CA ASP A 587 -19.02 0.38 24.09
C ASP A 587 -18.37 -1.02 24.18
N PRO A 588 -17.21 -1.26 23.54
CA PRO A 588 -16.61 -2.58 23.42
C PRO A 588 -16.11 -3.13 24.77
N VAL A 589 -15.78 -2.25 25.73
CA VAL A 589 -15.39 -2.67 27.08
C VAL A 589 -16.62 -3.20 27.82
N LEU A 590 -17.76 -2.50 27.76
CA LEU A 590 -19.02 -2.98 28.32
C LEU A 590 -19.50 -4.28 27.66
N LEU A 591 -19.32 -4.42 26.34
CA LEU A 591 -19.68 -5.64 25.63
C LEU A 591 -18.83 -6.84 26.10
N ALA A 592 -17.52 -6.66 26.23
CA ALA A 592 -16.62 -7.69 26.78
C ALA A 592 -16.96 -8.02 28.25
N ASP A 593 -17.10 -7.02 29.11
CA ASP A 593 -17.43 -7.19 30.54
C ASP A 593 -18.78 -7.88 30.77
N THR A 594 -19.73 -7.72 29.83
CA THR A 594 -21.03 -8.40 29.87
C THR A 594 -21.06 -9.72 29.08
N GLY A 595 -19.91 -10.19 28.59
CA GLY A 595 -19.75 -11.53 28.01
C GLY A 595 -20.26 -11.71 26.58
N TYR A 596 -20.22 -10.67 25.75
CA TYR A 596 -20.26 -10.83 24.29
C TYR A 596 -18.87 -11.21 23.75
N ASP A 597 -18.85 -11.85 22.58
CA ASP A 597 -17.64 -11.89 21.75
C ASP A 597 -17.64 -10.67 20.83
N ILE A 598 -16.48 -10.02 20.69
CA ILE A 598 -16.31 -8.78 19.96
C ILE A 598 -15.19 -8.84 18.91
N ILE A 599 -15.32 -8.02 17.88
CA ILE A 599 -14.33 -7.76 16.84
C ILE A 599 -14.09 -6.25 16.77
N ASN A 600 -12.82 -5.84 16.66
CA ASN A 600 -12.42 -4.44 16.54
C ASN A 600 -12.42 -3.99 15.07
N SER A 601 -13.28 -3.05 14.74
CA SER A 601 -13.33 -2.34 13.46
C SER A 601 -13.49 -0.83 13.67
N GLU A 602 -12.95 -0.30 14.76
CA GLU A 602 -13.18 1.09 15.16
C GLU A 602 -12.77 2.09 14.07
N ASP A 603 -13.69 3.00 13.75
CA ASP A 603 -13.73 3.83 12.55
C ASP A 603 -12.58 4.84 12.46
N TRP A 604 -11.98 5.20 13.60
CA TRP A 604 -10.80 6.04 13.60
C TRP A 604 -9.62 5.29 13.01
N TRP A 605 -9.25 4.10 13.48
CA TRP A 605 -8.07 3.41 12.91
C TRP A 605 -8.38 2.57 11.66
N ALA A 606 -9.56 1.93 11.59
CA ALA A 606 -9.83 0.82 10.68
C ALA A 606 -10.36 1.22 9.29
N TYR A 607 -11.01 2.39 9.18
CA TYR A 607 -11.85 2.74 8.03
C TYR A 607 -11.11 3.54 6.95
N MET A 608 -11.48 3.27 5.69
CA MET A 608 -11.20 4.09 4.52
C MET A 608 -12.51 4.32 3.75
N SER A 609 -12.68 5.51 3.17
CA SER A 609 -13.73 5.79 2.19
C SER A 609 -13.10 6.02 0.82
N LEU A 610 -13.48 5.21 -0.16
CA LEU A 610 -12.97 5.28 -1.52
C LEU A 610 -13.39 6.60 -2.17
N LYS A 611 -12.36 7.42 -2.45
CA LYS A 611 -12.41 8.87 -2.62
C LYS A 611 -12.83 9.54 -1.30
N ASN A 612 -11.99 10.44 -0.78
CA ASN A 612 -12.34 11.13 0.45
C ASN A 612 -13.55 12.06 0.23
N ASP A 613 -14.54 12.01 1.13
CA ASP A 613 -15.81 12.72 1.06
C ASP A 613 -16.40 13.11 2.43
N HIS A 614 -16.11 12.32 3.46
CA HIS A 614 -16.74 12.34 4.78
C HIS A 614 -16.10 13.36 5.74
N MET A 615 -16.34 14.64 5.47
CA MET A 615 -15.65 15.73 6.16
C MET A 615 -16.51 16.89 6.67
N PRO A 616 -16.53 17.18 7.99
CA PRO A 616 -16.32 16.25 9.11
C PRO A 616 -17.46 15.24 9.28
N ILE A 617 -17.12 13.96 9.45
CA ILE A 617 -17.75 13.13 10.49
C ILE A 617 -17.14 13.52 11.85
N LEU A 618 -17.92 13.34 12.92
CA LEU A 618 -17.43 13.22 14.29
C LEU A 618 -17.83 11.82 14.78
N PRO A 619 -16.92 11.04 15.41
CA PRO A 619 -15.62 11.47 15.91
C PRO A 619 -14.49 11.46 14.87
N ALA A 620 -14.50 10.55 13.88
CA ALA A 620 -13.36 10.33 13.00
C ALA A 620 -13.52 10.91 11.57
N ARG A 621 -12.38 11.07 10.90
CA ARG A 621 -12.28 11.38 9.47
C ARG A 621 -11.82 10.11 8.74
N TYR A 622 -12.55 9.68 7.72
CA TYR A 622 -12.18 8.51 6.90
C TYR A 622 -11.25 8.96 5.76
N PRO A 623 -9.98 8.52 5.73
CA PRO A 623 -9.05 8.83 4.66
C PRO A 623 -9.36 8.01 3.39
N GLN A 624 -8.82 8.44 2.25
CA GLN A 624 -8.90 7.70 0.98
C GLN A 624 -8.00 6.46 0.95
N PHE A 625 -6.89 6.51 1.69
CA PHE A 625 -5.90 5.44 1.83
C PHE A 625 -5.73 5.11 3.30
N PHE A 626 -5.39 3.87 3.63
CA PHE A 626 -5.20 3.45 5.01
C PHE A 626 -4.20 4.36 5.76
N ASN A 627 -4.58 4.88 6.93
CA ASN A 627 -3.72 5.77 7.70
C ASN A 627 -2.79 4.97 8.63
N GLU A 628 -1.62 4.63 8.10
CA GLU A 628 -0.57 3.85 8.78
C GLU A 628 -0.17 4.44 10.14
N ASN A 629 -0.21 5.77 10.31
CA ASN A 629 0.14 6.42 11.56
C ASN A 629 -0.78 5.99 12.71
N ARG A 630 -2.06 5.72 12.44
CA ARG A 630 -3.03 5.28 13.45
C ARG A 630 -2.73 3.87 14.00
N VAL A 631 -1.94 3.08 13.28
CA VAL A 631 -1.49 1.73 13.70
C VAL A 631 -0.08 1.77 14.29
N LEU A 632 0.81 2.60 13.76
CA LEU A 632 2.19 2.74 14.24
C LEU A 632 2.32 3.63 15.49
N ASN A 633 1.40 4.58 15.67
CA ASN A 633 1.31 5.54 16.77
C ASN A 633 -0.17 5.70 17.17
N PHE A 634 -0.75 4.66 17.77
CA PHE A 634 -2.14 4.64 18.22
C PHE A 634 -2.44 5.77 19.21
N ALA A 635 -3.68 6.27 19.21
CA ALA A 635 -4.08 7.45 19.99
C ALA A 635 -3.24 8.72 19.74
N ASP A 636 -2.55 8.79 18.58
CA ASP A 636 -1.52 9.79 18.25
C ASP A 636 -0.34 9.84 19.26
N GLU A 637 -0.12 8.76 20.02
CA GLU A 637 1.01 8.61 20.96
C GLU A 637 2.20 7.93 20.25
N PRO A 638 3.39 8.58 20.22
CA PRO A 638 4.58 7.98 19.65
C PRO A 638 4.93 6.63 20.28
N GLU A 639 5.37 5.68 19.46
CA GLU A 639 5.81 4.33 19.85
C GLU A 639 4.69 3.38 20.34
N TRP A 640 3.44 3.83 20.53
CA TRP A 640 2.32 2.91 20.80
C TRP A 640 1.84 2.23 19.52
N GLN A 641 2.36 1.03 19.22
CA GLN A 641 1.85 0.24 18.10
C GLN A 641 0.57 -0.51 18.48
N TRP A 642 -0.53 -0.12 17.84
CA TRP A 642 -1.87 -0.67 18.00
C TRP A 642 -1.89 -2.20 18.09
N THR A 643 -2.68 -2.76 19.01
CA THR A 643 -3.12 -4.16 19.00
C THR A 643 -4.64 -4.23 18.78
N PRO A 644 -5.21 -5.38 18.36
CA PRO A 644 -6.66 -5.56 18.30
C PRO A 644 -7.43 -5.30 19.60
N ALA A 645 -6.78 -5.19 20.77
CA ALA A 645 -7.41 -4.83 22.03
C ALA A 645 -7.45 -3.31 22.32
N ASP A 646 -6.75 -2.52 21.51
CA ASP A 646 -6.82 -1.06 21.49
C ASP A 646 -8.04 -0.61 20.67
N PHE A 647 -9.10 -0.19 21.39
CA PHE A 647 -10.33 0.32 20.79
C PHE A 647 -10.42 1.84 20.87
N ASN A 648 -10.12 2.48 22.02
CA ASN A 648 -10.39 3.91 22.23
C ASN A 648 -9.14 4.79 22.03
N PRO A 649 -9.04 5.61 20.97
CA PRO A 649 -7.92 6.52 20.79
C PRO A 649 -8.02 7.80 21.64
N PHE A 650 -9.16 8.09 22.28
CA PHE A 650 -9.39 9.35 23.02
C PHE A 650 -9.34 9.17 24.54
N ASP A 651 -10.05 8.17 25.07
CA ASP A 651 -9.97 7.73 26.47
C ASP A 651 -9.13 6.46 26.55
N LYS A 652 -7.81 6.66 26.64
CA LYS A 652 -6.79 5.61 26.70
C LYS A 652 -6.96 4.62 27.86
N THR A 653 -7.88 4.86 28.80
CA THR A 653 -8.22 3.93 29.89
C THR A 653 -9.28 2.89 29.49
N LYS A 654 -9.97 3.10 28.37
CA LYS A 654 -11.05 2.25 27.86
C LYS A 654 -10.57 1.28 26.76
N GLN A 655 -9.55 0.49 27.07
CA GLN A 655 -9.15 -0.63 26.22
C GLN A 655 -9.71 -1.95 26.77
N VAL A 656 -9.80 -2.94 25.90
CA VAL A 656 -10.03 -4.32 26.30
C VAL A 656 -8.66 -4.91 26.70
N PRO A 657 -8.55 -5.86 27.65
CA PRO A 657 -7.26 -6.51 27.91
C PRO A 657 -6.80 -7.37 26.73
N ASP A 658 -5.51 -7.36 26.36
CA ASP A 658 -5.00 -8.15 25.22
C ASP A 658 -5.33 -9.65 25.32
N GLY A 659 -5.22 -10.21 26.53
CA GLY A 659 -5.55 -11.61 26.82
C GLY A 659 -7.05 -11.90 26.95
N SER A 660 -7.95 -10.98 26.56
CA SER A 660 -9.40 -11.17 26.71
C SER A 660 -9.92 -12.30 25.83
N HIS A 661 -10.65 -13.24 26.43
CA HIS A 661 -11.32 -14.31 25.68
C HIS A 661 -12.45 -13.79 24.78
N SER A 662 -13.06 -12.65 25.13
CA SER A 662 -14.11 -12.00 24.33
C SER A 662 -13.58 -11.31 23.08
N ASN A 663 -12.32 -10.86 23.08
CA ASN A 663 -11.76 -10.20 21.89
C ASN A 663 -11.27 -11.25 20.89
N ARG A 664 -11.91 -11.32 19.72
CA ARG A 664 -11.55 -12.28 18.68
C ARG A 664 -10.43 -11.76 17.78
N GLY A 665 -10.24 -10.45 17.71
CA GLY A 665 -9.31 -9.77 16.81
C GLY A 665 -9.95 -8.58 16.10
N ALA A 666 -9.53 -8.32 14.86
CA ALA A 666 -9.86 -7.07 14.17
C ALA A 666 -10.14 -7.23 12.67
N ILE A 667 -10.92 -6.29 12.12
CA ILE A 667 -11.25 -6.19 10.69
C ILE A 667 -11.14 -4.72 10.24
N LEU A 668 -10.26 -4.43 9.27
CA LEU A 668 -10.21 -3.13 8.57
C LEU A 668 -11.29 -3.03 7.50
N ALA A 669 -11.80 -1.84 7.15
CA ALA A 669 -12.91 -1.71 6.19
C ALA A 669 -12.70 -0.62 5.13
N ALA A 670 -12.95 -0.97 3.87
CA ALA A 670 -12.97 -0.03 2.74
C ALA A 670 -14.40 0.14 2.21
N TRP A 671 -14.95 1.34 2.40
CA TRP A 671 -16.29 1.74 1.99
C TRP A 671 -16.31 2.49 0.65
N ASN A 672 -17.38 2.36 -0.13
CA ASN A 672 -17.60 3.04 -1.42
C ASN A 672 -18.69 4.13 -1.29
N ASP A 673 -18.57 5.01 -0.27
CA ASP A 673 -19.57 6.04 0.09
C ASP A 673 -19.87 7.08 -1.00
N ASN A 674 -19.04 7.11 -2.04
CA ASN A 674 -19.14 7.98 -3.21
C ASN A 674 -19.83 7.34 -4.41
N GLY A 675 -20.17 6.06 -4.31
CA GLY A 675 -20.96 5.33 -5.30
C GLY A 675 -20.13 4.60 -6.36
N PRO A 676 -20.80 3.88 -7.27
CA PRO A 676 -20.18 2.89 -8.15
C PRO A 676 -19.25 3.50 -9.22
N ASP A 677 -19.47 4.77 -9.56
CA ASP A 677 -18.73 5.54 -10.57
C ASP A 677 -17.62 6.42 -9.98
N ALA A 678 -17.47 6.46 -8.65
CA ALA A 678 -16.45 7.27 -8.00
C ALA A 678 -15.05 6.63 -8.00
N SER A 679 -14.97 5.31 -8.12
CA SER A 679 -13.73 4.52 -8.07
C SER A 679 -13.71 3.45 -9.15
N THR A 680 -12.51 3.00 -9.51
CA THR A 680 -12.27 1.74 -10.23
C THR A 680 -12.02 0.61 -9.24
N GLN A 681 -12.16 -0.65 -9.65
CA GLN A 681 -11.90 -1.80 -8.76
C GLN A 681 -10.50 -1.76 -8.11
N LEU A 682 -9.46 -1.43 -8.88
CA LEU A 682 -8.07 -1.39 -8.38
C LEU A 682 -7.80 -0.28 -7.36
N GLU A 683 -8.61 0.78 -7.33
CA GLU A 683 -8.48 1.83 -6.29
C GLU A 683 -8.90 1.31 -4.89
N ALA A 684 -9.69 0.24 -4.81
CA ALA A 684 -9.95 -0.45 -3.54
C ALA A 684 -8.70 -1.18 -3.04
N TYR A 685 -7.96 -1.83 -3.96
CA TYR A 685 -6.66 -2.39 -3.61
C TYR A 685 -5.70 -1.28 -3.18
N TYR A 686 -5.56 -0.18 -3.93
CA TYR A 686 -4.65 0.90 -3.56
C TYR A 686 -4.97 1.52 -2.19
N ALA A 687 -6.25 1.68 -1.85
CA ALA A 687 -6.69 2.13 -0.52
C ALA A 687 -6.24 1.16 0.60
N MET A 688 -6.47 -0.15 0.42
CA MET A 688 -6.24 -1.20 1.43
C MET A 688 -4.82 -1.78 1.45
N ARG A 689 -4.02 -1.61 0.39
CA ARG A 689 -2.73 -2.30 0.12
C ARG A 689 -1.84 -2.34 1.36
N ARG A 690 -1.66 -1.20 2.01
CA ARG A 690 -0.79 -1.02 3.18
C ARG A 690 -1.50 -1.38 4.49
N GLY A 691 -2.81 -1.14 4.58
CA GLY A 691 -3.65 -1.54 5.71
C GLY A 691 -3.74 -3.05 5.93
N ILE A 692 -3.89 -3.83 4.86
CA ILE A 692 -3.88 -5.31 4.92
C ILE A 692 -2.57 -5.83 5.51
N ALA A 693 -1.44 -5.28 5.06
CA ALA A 693 -0.12 -5.67 5.54
C ALA A 693 0.09 -5.31 7.03
N LEU A 694 -0.25 -4.07 7.42
CA LEU A 694 -0.09 -3.56 8.79
C LEU A 694 -1.05 -4.20 9.79
N THR A 695 -2.33 -4.29 9.45
CA THR A 695 -3.36 -4.88 10.33
C THR A 695 -3.08 -6.36 10.51
N GLY A 696 -2.75 -7.08 9.43
CA GLY A 696 -2.31 -8.47 9.50
C GLY A 696 -1.09 -8.64 10.39
N ALA A 697 -0.10 -7.74 10.28
CA ALA A 697 1.08 -7.81 11.11
C ALA A 697 0.83 -7.54 12.60
N ARG A 698 0.10 -6.48 12.93
CA ARG A 698 -0.19 -6.12 14.32
C ARG A 698 -1.18 -7.07 15.00
N ALA A 699 -2.18 -7.58 14.28
CA ALA A 699 -3.08 -8.61 14.80
C ALA A 699 -2.42 -10.01 14.90
N TRP A 700 -1.34 -10.25 14.16
CA TRP A 700 -0.48 -11.42 14.33
C TRP A 700 0.47 -11.28 15.53
N SER A 701 1.15 -10.14 15.69
CA SER A 701 2.04 -9.91 16.84
C SER A 701 1.27 -9.80 18.17
N GLY A 702 0.18 -9.03 18.21
CA GLY A 702 -0.47 -8.64 19.47
C GLY A 702 0.43 -7.81 20.37
N SER A 703 0.24 -7.88 21.70
CA SER A 703 1.16 -7.25 22.67
C SER A 703 2.34 -8.15 23.04
N ARG A 704 2.20 -9.48 22.88
CA ARG A 704 3.26 -10.48 23.11
C ARG A 704 4.34 -10.52 22.04
N GLY A 705 4.03 -10.09 20.82
CA GLY A 705 4.90 -10.21 19.65
C GLY A 705 5.76 -8.98 19.40
N PRO A 706 6.79 -9.09 18.55
CA PRO A 706 7.64 -7.96 18.20
C PRO A 706 6.85 -6.83 17.53
N GLU A 707 7.26 -5.61 17.87
CA GLU A 707 6.89 -4.37 17.19
C GLU A 707 7.50 -4.31 15.78
N LEU A 708 6.85 -3.56 14.89
CA LEU A 708 7.34 -3.25 13.56
C LEU A 708 8.45 -2.18 13.65
N VAL A 709 9.52 -2.33 12.87
CA VAL A 709 10.52 -1.25 12.73
C VAL A 709 9.95 -0.20 11.78
N ALA A 710 9.48 0.94 12.30
CA ALA A 710 8.71 1.93 11.54
C ALA A 710 9.40 2.39 10.24
N ASP A 711 10.70 2.69 10.30
CA ASP A 711 11.50 3.12 9.12
C ASP A 711 11.56 2.03 8.02
N ASP A 712 11.52 0.75 8.41
CA ASP A 712 11.58 -0.40 7.50
C ASP A 712 10.19 -0.80 6.96
N VAL A 713 9.08 -0.31 7.53
CA VAL A 713 7.71 -0.71 7.14
C VAL A 713 7.44 -0.38 5.68
N ALA A 714 7.64 0.88 5.28
CA ALA A 714 7.31 1.32 3.93
C ALA A 714 8.16 0.62 2.85
N PRO A 715 9.51 0.60 2.94
CA PRO A 715 10.33 -0.14 1.99
C PRO A 715 9.98 -1.62 1.90
N SER A 716 9.63 -2.25 3.04
CA SER A 716 9.26 -3.68 3.07
C SER A 716 7.96 -3.95 2.34
N ILE A 717 6.88 -3.23 2.65
CA ILE A 717 5.58 -3.38 1.97
C ILE A 717 5.74 -3.09 0.47
N ASP A 718 6.35 -1.97 0.11
CA ASP A 718 6.45 -1.56 -1.30
C ASP A 718 7.28 -2.53 -2.15
N PHE A 719 8.26 -3.21 -1.56
CA PHE A 719 9.05 -4.25 -2.22
C PHE A 719 8.32 -5.61 -2.31
N ILE A 720 7.70 -6.09 -1.23
CA ILE A 720 7.15 -7.46 -1.19
C ILE A 720 5.73 -7.58 -1.75
N SER A 721 4.90 -6.52 -1.64
CA SER A 721 3.51 -6.50 -2.16
C SER A 721 3.38 -6.88 -3.65
N PRO A 722 4.14 -6.29 -4.60
CA PRO A 722 4.05 -6.66 -6.02
C PRO A 722 4.61 -8.06 -6.32
N LEU A 723 5.30 -8.69 -5.36
CA LEU A 723 5.92 -10.01 -5.48
C LEU A 723 5.15 -11.11 -4.72
N ALA A 724 4.02 -10.77 -4.08
CA ALA A 724 3.12 -11.75 -3.48
C ALA A 724 2.55 -12.68 -4.57
N PRO A 725 2.66 -14.02 -4.44
CA PRO A 725 2.28 -14.96 -5.50
C PRO A 725 0.76 -15.10 -5.65
N GLY A 726 0.31 -15.55 -6.82
CA GLY A 726 -1.11 -15.77 -7.10
C GLY A 726 -1.96 -14.49 -7.27
N GLN A 727 -1.34 -13.34 -7.52
CA GLN A 727 -1.99 -12.05 -7.85
C GLN A 727 -1.08 -11.16 -8.70
N ASN A 728 -1.63 -10.12 -9.31
CA ASN A 728 -0.89 -8.99 -9.91
C ASN A 728 -1.67 -7.67 -9.76
N LEU A 729 -2.11 -7.32 -8.55
CA LEU A 729 -2.93 -6.14 -8.27
C LEU A 729 -2.21 -4.80 -8.54
N ASP A 730 -0.89 -4.76 -8.35
CA ASP A 730 -0.06 -3.62 -8.80
C ASP A 730 0.06 -3.55 -10.34
N ARG A 731 -0.46 -4.55 -11.06
CA ARG A 731 -0.46 -4.68 -12.53
C ARG A 731 0.93 -4.41 -13.09
N ILE A 732 1.92 -5.12 -12.56
CA ILE A 732 3.32 -5.03 -12.94
C ILE A 732 3.50 -5.65 -14.33
N VAL A 733 4.22 -4.93 -15.20
CA VAL A 733 4.73 -5.43 -16.47
C VAL A 733 6.25 -5.61 -16.30
N PRO A 734 6.80 -6.83 -16.50
CA PRO A 734 8.23 -7.08 -16.34
C PRO A 734 9.10 -6.19 -17.24
N SER A 735 10.16 -5.60 -16.68
CA SER A 735 11.17 -4.87 -17.45
C SER A 735 12.36 -5.73 -17.83
N THR A 736 12.98 -5.46 -18.97
CA THR A 736 14.26 -6.05 -19.39
C THR A 736 15.48 -5.25 -18.90
N SER A 737 15.30 -3.99 -18.51
CA SER A 737 16.35 -3.10 -17.97
C SER A 737 15.73 -1.87 -17.29
N PRO A 738 16.30 -1.33 -16.19
CA PRO A 738 15.74 -0.16 -15.50
C PRO A 738 15.50 1.08 -16.39
N SER A 739 16.27 1.24 -17.48
CA SER A 739 16.16 2.38 -18.40
C SER A 739 15.39 2.08 -19.70
N ALA A 740 14.92 0.85 -19.89
CA ALA A 740 14.16 0.45 -21.07
C ALA A 740 12.65 0.74 -20.90
N PRO A 741 11.94 1.12 -21.98
CA PRO A 741 10.48 1.08 -21.98
C PRO A 741 9.96 -0.33 -21.67
N LEU A 742 8.90 -0.41 -20.87
CA LEU A 742 8.22 -1.67 -20.52
C LEU A 742 7.53 -2.28 -21.74
N VAL A 743 6.89 -1.43 -22.56
CA VAL A 743 6.22 -1.81 -23.80
C VAL A 743 6.56 -0.77 -24.87
N THR A 744 6.82 -1.22 -26.09
CA THR A 744 6.98 -0.35 -27.27
C THR A 744 6.33 -1.02 -28.47
N TRP A 745 5.48 -0.27 -29.17
CA TRP A 745 4.78 -0.73 -30.36
C TRP A 745 4.67 0.40 -31.39
N THR A 746 4.75 0.04 -32.67
CA THR A 746 4.58 0.95 -33.82
C THR A 746 3.82 0.23 -34.92
N ARG A 747 2.88 0.93 -35.57
CA ARG A 747 2.05 0.39 -36.65
C ARG A 747 2.86 0.15 -37.93
N SER A 748 2.74 -1.06 -38.45
CA SER A 748 3.12 -1.46 -39.81
C SER A 748 1.91 -1.34 -40.75
N ALA A 749 2.16 -1.13 -42.04
CA ALA A 749 1.13 -1.21 -43.10
C ALA A 749 0.50 -2.60 -43.23
N GLU A 750 1.13 -3.64 -42.68
CA GLU A 750 0.64 -5.02 -42.65
C GLU A 750 -0.25 -5.33 -41.43
N ASN A 751 -0.38 -4.40 -40.47
CA ASN A 751 -1.17 -4.67 -39.27
C ASN A 751 -2.68 -4.76 -39.59
N PRO A 752 -3.38 -5.79 -39.07
CA PRO A 752 -4.83 -5.86 -39.13
C PRO A 752 -5.51 -4.74 -38.31
N GLU A 753 -6.82 -4.61 -38.47
CA GLU A 753 -7.65 -3.63 -37.75
C GLU A 753 -7.58 -3.78 -36.22
N THR A 754 -7.47 -5.02 -35.74
CA THR A 754 -7.22 -5.35 -34.32
C THR A 754 -5.86 -6.04 -34.17
N VAL A 755 -4.96 -5.43 -33.39
CA VAL A 755 -3.61 -5.93 -33.10
C VAL A 755 -3.55 -6.36 -31.64
N ARG A 756 -3.11 -7.60 -31.39
CA ARG A 756 -2.85 -8.10 -30.02
C ARG A 756 -1.44 -7.70 -29.57
N LEU A 757 -1.34 -7.07 -28.41
CA LEU A 757 -0.11 -6.76 -27.70
C LEU A 757 0.24 -7.86 -26.69
N GLY A 758 -0.75 -8.39 -25.97
CA GLY A 758 -0.56 -9.52 -25.05
C GLY A 758 0.12 -9.19 -23.71
N HIS A 759 0.09 -7.92 -23.27
CA HIS A 759 0.68 -7.48 -22.01
C HIS A 759 -0.36 -7.21 -20.90
N GLY A 760 -1.65 -7.48 -21.13
CA GLY A 760 -2.71 -7.24 -20.14
C GLY A 760 -2.91 -5.75 -19.82
N SER A 761 -2.35 -5.30 -18.70
CA SER A 761 -2.50 -3.94 -18.17
C SER A 761 -1.25 -3.50 -17.38
N LYS A 762 -0.97 -2.19 -17.31
CA LYS A 762 0.04 -1.59 -16.40
C LYS A 762 -0.62 -0.68 -15.37
N GLY A 763 -0.46 -1.00 -14.08
CA GLY A 763 -0.95 -0.22 -12.93
C GLY A 763 -0.19 1.09 -12.75
N MET A 764 -0.53 1.85 -11.70
CA MET A 764 0.00 3.21 -11.42
C MET A 764 1.54 3.31 -11.42
N ASN A 765 2.05 4.54 -11.45
CA ASN A 765 3.47 4.86 -11.61
C ASN A 765 3.99 4.42 -12.99
N TYR A 766 3.57 5.16 -14.03
CA TYR A 766 4.06 5.00 -15.41
C TYR A 766 3.90 6.28 -16.24
N THR A 767 4.63 6.32 -17.36
CA THR A 767 4.41 7.29 -18.44
C THR A 767 4.00 6.56 -19.73
N LEU A 768 2.81 6.88 -20.26
CA LEU A 768 2.29 6.36 -21.54
C LEU A 768 2.37 7.45 -22.60
N MET A 769 3.06 7.15 -23.70
CA MET A 769 3.22 8.04 -24.85
C MET A 769 2.57 7.41 -26.08
N LEU A 770 1.68 8.16 -26.75
CA LEU A 770 0.92 7.70 -27.90
C LEU A 770 1.13 8.65 -29.09
N SER A 771 1.32 8.11 -30.28
CA SER A 771 1.23 8.89 -31.53
C SER A 771 -0.09 8.62 -32.22
N VAL A 772 -0.93 9.64 -32.39
CA VAL A 772 -2.34 9.48 -32.78
C VAL A 772 -2.68 10.29 -34.03
N THR A 773 -3.33 9.65 -35.01
CA THR A 773 -3.79 10.24 -36.28
C THR A 773 -5.32 10.19 -36.46
N GLY A 774 -6.05 9.47 -35.60
CA GLY A 774 -7.49 9.25 -35.72
C GLY A 774 -8.05 8.40 -34.58
N PRO A 775 -9.30 7.92 -34.69
CA PRO A 775 -9.94 7.09 -33.67
C PRO A 775 -9.22 5.76 -33.43
N PHE A 776 -9.17 5.35 -32.17
CA PHE A 776 -8.62 4.07 -31.73
C PHE A 776 -9.25 3.65 -30.40
N THR A 777 -9.12 2.36 -30.07
CA THR A 777 -9.38 1.84 -28.73
C THR A 777 -8.26 0.90 -28.32
N LEU A 778 -7.67 1.14 -27.16
CA LEU A 778 -6.83 0.17 -26.44
C LEU A 778 -7.72 -0.60 -25.46
N THR A 779 -7.55 -1.92 -25.36
CA THR A 779 -8.27 -2.77 -24.41
C THR A 779 -7.32 -3.57 -23.53
N GLY A 780 -7.70 -3.73 -22.26
CA GLY A 780 -7.05 -4.57 -21.26
C GLY A 780 -8.13 -5.26 -20.39
N PRO A 781 -7.73 -6.12 -19.43
CA PRO A 781 -8.66 -6.77 -18.51
C PRO A 781 -9.39 -5.78 -17.59
N ASP A 782 -8.76 -4.67 -17.19
CA ASP A 782 -9.31 -3.75 -16.18
C ASP A 782 -10.12 -2.60 -16.79
N ASN A 783 -9.75 -2.12 -17.98
CA ASN A 783 -10.40 -0.99 -18.64
C ASN A 783 -10.10 -0.92 -20.15
N THR A 784 -10.63 0.11 -20.80
CA THR A 784 -10.28 0.51 -22.17
C THR A 784 -9.92 1.99 -22.24
N LEU A 785 -9.03 2.41 -23.15
CA LEU A 785 -8.75 3.82 -23.47
C LEU A 785 -9.14 4.07 -24.93
N SER A 786 -10.03 5.02 -25.18
CA SER A 786 -10.56 5.30 -26.52
C SER A 786 -10.42 6.77 -26.91
N LEU A 787 -10.09 7.00 -28.18
CA LEU A 787 -10.32 8.27 -28.87
C LEU A 787 -11.47 8.08 -29.87
N ASP A 788 -12.57 8.81 -29.68
CA ASP A 788 -13.72 8.75 -30.59
C ASP A 788 -13.55 9.64 -31.86
N GLY A 789 -14.49 9.50 -32.80
CA GLY A 789 -14.56 10.32 -34.02
C GLY A 789 -14.86 11.81 -33.79
N ASN A 790 -15.23 12.21 -32.57
CA ASN A 790 -15.47 13.60 -32.16
C ASN A 790 -14.27 14.21 -31.42
N GLY A 791 -13.14 13.49 -31.34
CA GLY A 791 -11.93 13.93 -30.62
C GLY A 791 -12.00 13.80 -29.10
N SER A 792 -12.96 13.06 -28.54
CA SER A 792 -13.01 12.81 -27.08
C SER A 792 -12.02 11.70 -26.71
N LEU A 793 -11.06 12.01 -25.82
CA LEU A 793 -10.24 10.99 -25.16
C LEU A 793 -10.87 10.64 -23.81
N PHE A 794 -11.17 9.36 -23.61
CA PHE A 794 -11.78 8.83 -22.37
C PHE A 794 -11.31 7.41 -22.11
N PHE A 795 -11.32 7.00 -20.85
CA PHE A 795 -11.22 5.59 -20.50
C PHE A 795 -12.56 5.07 -19.96
N THR A 796 -12.82 3.78 -20.12
CA THR A 796 -14.03 3.11 -19.59
C THR A 796 -13.60 1.98 -18.67
N ALA A 797 -14.07 2.00 -17.42
CA ALA A 797 -13.85 0.97 -16.41
C ALA A 797 -15.18 0.67 -15.69
N ASP A 798 -15.46 -0.60 -15.39
CA ASP A 798 -16.67 -1.03 -14.67
C ASP A 798 -18.00 -0.55 -15.31
N GLY A 799 -18.01 -0.35 -16.64
CA GLY A 799 -19.15 0.22 -17.38
C GLY A 799 -19.25 1.75 -17.36
N TRP A 800 -18.45 2.43 -16.53
CA TRP A 800 -18.43 3.88 -16.38
C TRP A 800 -17.39 4.55 -17.30
N VAL A 801 -17.75 5.72 -17.83
CA VAL A 801 -16.92 6.49 -18.78
C VAL A 801 -16.29 7.69 -18.09
N TYR A 802 -14.95 7.73 -18.09
CA TYR A 802 -14.13 8.77 -17.47
C TYR A 802 -13.46 9.60 -18.57
N PRO A 803 -14.03 10.75 -18.95
CA PRO A 803 -13.43 11.63 -19.96
C PRO A 803 -12.22 12.37 -19.40
N LEU A 804 -11.24 12.65 -20.26
CA LEU A 804 -10.21 13.63 -19.96
C LEU A 804 -10.87 15.02 -19.81
N ARG A 805 -10.62 15.72 -18.71
CA ARG A 805 -11.24 17.02 -18.38
C ARG A 805 -10.22 18.14 -18.28
N THR A 806 -10.63 19.35 -18.66
CA THR A 806 -9.83 20.56 -18.62
C THR A 806 -9.64 21.03 -17.18
N VAL A 807 -8.41 20.89 -16.69
CA VAL A 807 -7.97 21.31 -15.37
C VAL A 807 -6.81 22.30 -15.53
N SER A 808 -6.61 23.22 -14.57
CA SER A 808 -5.44 24.07 -14.55
C SER A 808 -4.22 23.28 -14.08
N GLU A 809 -3.02 23.61 -14.58
CA GLU A 809 -1.79 22.92 -14.17
C GLU A 809 -1.53 23.06 -12.66
N GLN A 810 -1.96 24.20 -12.08
CA GLN A 810 -1.92 24.42 -10.64
C GLN A 810 -2.86 23.47 -9.89
N ASP A 811 -4.15 23.42 -10.24
CA ASP A 811 -5.14 22.56 -9.58
C ASP A 811 -4.80 21.05 -9.72
N ALA A 812 -4.04 20.66 -10.75
CA ALA A 812 -3.64 19.28 -10.99
C ALA A 812 -2.34 18.85 -10.29
N LEU A 813 -1.43 19.79 -10.01
CA LEU A 813 -0.10 19.51 -9.43
C LEU A 813 0.07 20.02 -7.98
N GLU A 814 -0.76 20.95 -7.51
CA GLU A 814 -0.77 21.35 -6.10
C GLU A 814 -1.62 20.36 -5.28
N LEU A 815 -0.96 19.54 -4.46
CA LEU A 815 -1.61 18.57 -3.58
C LEU A 815 -2.17 19.24 -2.32
N ASP A 816 -3.46 19.04 -2.03
CA ASP A 816 -4.01 19.22 -0.68
C ASP A 816 -3.47 18.08 0.22
N PRO A 817 -2.65 18.35 1.25
CA PRO A 817 -2.06 17.29 2.08
C PRO A 817 -3.09 16.48 2.87
N GLY A 818 -4.31 17.01 3.09
CA GLY A 818 -5.41 16.29 3.71
C GLY A 818 -6.29 15.52 2.71
N HIS A 819 -6.22 15.87 1.42
CA HIS A 819 -7.03 15.29 0.35
C HIS A 819 -6.25 15.20 -0.98
N PRO A 820 -5.17 14.39 -1.08
CA PRO A 820 -4.31 14.36 -2.27
C PRO A 820 -5.10 14.19 -3.59
N GLY A 821 -4.84 15.07 -4.55
CA GLY A 821 -5.51 15.13 -5.85
C GLY A 821 -6.98 15.60 -5.86
N ARG A 822 -7.57 15.96 -4.71
CA ARG A 822 -8.92 16.53 -4.64
C ARG A 822 -8.93 18.00 -5.02
N ILE A 823 -9.78 18.40 -5.96
CA ILE A 823 -10.02 19.78 -6.37
C ILE A 823 -11.39 20.22 -5.85
N TRP A 824 -11.41 21.23 -4.98
CA TRP A 824 -12.66 21.74 -4.39
C TRP A 824 -13.35 22.75 -5.31
N SER A 825 -14.62 22.53 -5.63
CA SER A 825 -15.33 23.27 -6.70
C SER A 825 -15.57 24.76 -6.41
N ASN A 826 -15.41 25.19 -5.15
CA ASN A 826 -15.60 26.57 -4.70
C ASN A 826 -14.32 27.42 -4.74
N ILE A 827 -13.15 26.80 -4.93
CA ILE A 827 -11.84 27.48 -5.04
C ILE A 827 -11.14 27.24 -6.36
N SER A 828 -11.51 26.18 -7.10
CA SER A 828 -10.91 25.83 -8.37
C SER A 828 -11.08 26.92 -9.43
N THR A 829 -10.06 27.08 -10.27
CA THR A 829 -10.14 27.89 -11.50
C THR A 829 -10.42 27.06 -12.75
N SER A 830 -10.49 25.73 -12.59
CA SER A 830 -10.68 24.76 -13.66
C SER A 830 -12.13 24.72 -14.15
N SER A 831 -12.31 24.56 -15.46
CA SER A 831 -13.64 24.43 -16.07
C SER A 831 -14.20 23.01 -15.99
N HIS A 832 -13.33 21.99 -15.83
CA HIS A 832 -13.70 20.57 -15.76
C HIS A 832 -14.52 20.04 -16.95
N GLU A 833 -14.57 20.78 -18.07
CA GLU A 833 -15.21 20.37 -19.31
C GLU A 833 -14.41 19.26 -20.02
N ALA A 834 -15.07 18.40 -20.77
CA ALA A 834 -14.39 17.32 -21.48
C ALA A 834 -13.48 17.86 -22.60
N VAL A 835 -12.21 17.47 -22.58
CA VAL A 835 -11.19 17.88 -23.57
C VAL A 835 -11.53 17.31 -24.95
N LYS A 836 -11.36 18.13 -25.99
CA LYS A 836 -11.54 17.74 -27.40
C LYS A 836 -10.24 17.90 -28.19
N LEU A 837 -9.74 16.80 -28.75
CA LEU A 837 -8.65 16.76 -29.73
C LEU A 837 -9.16 17.29 -31.07
N SER A 838 -8.92 18.58 -31.33
CA SER A 838 -9.32 19.26 -32.57
C SER A 838 -8.28 19.17 -33.69
N ASN A 839 -7.04 18.81 -33.38
CA ASN A 839 -5.92 18.74 -34.34
C ASN A 839 -5.26 17.35 -34.31
N LEU A 840 -5.19 16.70 -35.48
CA LEU A 840 -4.49 15.43 -35.70
C LEU A 840 -3.53 15.59 -36.89
N PRO A 841 -2.34 14.95 -36.89
CA PRO A 841 -1.81 14.09 -35.83
C PRO A 841 -1.44 14.86 -34.55
N THR A 842 -1.48 14.17 -33.42
CA THR A 842 -1.06 14.67 -32.11
C THR A 842 -0.34 13.58 -31.33
N ASN A 843 0.71 13.96 -30.62
CA ASN A 843 1.33 13.13 -29.60
C ASN A 843 0.61 13.35 -28.26
N VAL A 844 0.13 12.28 -27.65
CA VAL A 844 -0.51 12.30 -26.32
C VAL A 844 0.47 11.70 -25.33
N THR A 845 0.72 12.39 -24.22
CA THR A 845 1.43 11.84 -23.06
C THR A 845 0.48 11.80 -21.88
N ILE A 846 0.37 10.65 -21.23
CA ILE A 846 -0.35 10.48 -19.97
C ILE A 846 0.66 10.00 -18.93
N VAL A 847 0.73 10.70 -17.80
CA VAL A 847 1.57 10.33 -16.65
C VAL A 847 0.63 9.95 -15.52
N THR A 848 0.95 8.86 -14.82
CA THR A 848 0.14 8.40 -13.68
C THR A 848 0.99 8.16 -12.44
N ASP A 849 0.50 8.63 -11.30
CA ASP A 849 1.03 8.33 -9.96
C ASP A 849 -0.10 8.41 -8.92
N ASP A 850 0.16 7.87 -7.73
CA ASP A 850 -0.87 7.68 -6.70
C ASP A 850 -1.35 9.00 -6.05
N LEU A 851 -0.63 10.11 -6.25
CA LEU A 851 -0.92 11.42 -5.65
C LEU A 851 -1.72 12.33 -6.60
N HIS A 852 -1.24 12.49 -7.83
CA HIS A 852 -1.86 13.34 -8.86
C HIS A 852 -2.92 12.59 -9.69
N GLY A 853 -2.92 11.24 -9.62
CA GLY A 853 -3.73 10.39 -10.48
C GLY A 853 -3.21 10.45 -11.91
N SER A 854 -4.10 10.71 -12.88
CA SER A 854 -3.79 10.50 -14.30
C SER A 854 -3.90 11.78 -15.11
N ILE A 855 -2.75 12.43 -15.33
CA ILE A 855 -2.59 13.76 -15.92
C ILE A 855 -2.07 13.67 -17.37
N ALA A 856 -2.47 14.61 -18.25
CA ALA A 856 -2.24 14.49 -19.69
C ALA A 856 -1.73 15.78 -20.38
N TRP A 857 -0.92 15.57 -21.42
CA TRP A 857 -0.38 16.58 -22.33
C TRP A 857 -0.66 16.21 -23.79
N PHE A 858 -0.97 17.21 -24.61
CA PHE A 858 -1.02 17.09 -26.07
C PHE A 858 0.10 17.92 -26.69
N ASN A 859 0.97 17.27 -27.48
CA ASN A 859 2.15 17.89 -28.10
C ASN A 859 3.03 18.67 -27.11
N GLY A 860 3.19 18.14 -25.89
CA GLY A 860 3.96 18.76 -24.81
C GLY A 860 3.23 19.86 -24.01
N LYS A 861 2.01 20.26 -24.39
CA LYS A 861 1.21 21.22 -23.62
C LYS A 861 0.26 20.50 -22.68
N PHE A 862 0.24 20.87 -21.40
CA PHE A 862 -0.72 20.37 -20.42
C PHE A 862 -2.17 20.67 -20.85
N VAL A 863 -3.06 19.67 -20.72
CA VAL A 863 -4.48 19.80 -21.11
C VAL A 863 -5.48 19.42 -20.01
N GLY A 864 -5.02 18.79 -18.93
CA GLY A 864 -5.85 18.41 -17.79
C GLY A 864 -5.65 16.96 -17.35
N ARG A 865 -6.68 16.34 -16.80
CA ARG A 865 -6.59 15.02 -16.15
C ARG A 865 -7.87 14.19 -16.27
N PHE A 866 -7.78 12.90 -15.98
CA PHE A 866 -8.97 12.06 -15.79
C PHE A 866 -9.46 12.19 -14.35
N GLU A 867 -10.73 12.54 -14.18
CA GLU A 867 -11.33 12.82 -12.87
C GLU A 867 -12.84 12.57 -12.86
N VAL A 868 -13.35 12.26 -11.67
CA VAL A 868 -14.77 12.10 -11.37
C VAL A 868 -15.28 13.24 -10.48
N PHE A 869 -16.56 13.56 -10.60
CA PHE A 869 -17.24 14.52 -9.72
C PHE A 869 -17.74 13.80 -8.47
N VAL A 870 -17.25 14.24 -7.30
CA VAL A 870 -17.57 13.68 -5.99
C VAL A 870 -18.62 14.55 -5.30
N TYR A 871 -19.74 13.93 -4.95
CA TYR A 871 -20.83 14.56 -4.20
C TYR A 871 -20.49 14.63 -2.71
N GLY A 872 -20.16 15.84 -2.22
CA GLY A 872 -19.86 16.03 -0.80
C GLY A 872 -21.02 15.63 0.12
N GLY A 873 -20.69 15.08 1.29
CA GLY A 873 -21.65 14.75 2.35
C GLY A 873 -22.28 15.98 3.02
N ARG A 874 -22.64 15.87 4.31
CA ARG A 874 -23.34 16.93 5.07
C ARG A 874 -22.51 18.22 5.36
N ASN A 875 -21.53 18.55 4.52
CA ASN A 875 -20.78 19.80 4.51
C ASN A 875 -20.51 20.33 3.08
N THR A 876 -21.58 20.46 2.30
CA THR A 876 -21.85 21.48 1.25
C THR A 876 -20.88 21.75 0.10
N LEU A 877 -19.66 21.20 0.06
CA LEU A 877 -18.69 21.45 -1.02
C LEU A 877 -18.56 20.24 -1.94
N PHE A 878 -18.90 20.44 -3.21
CA PHE A 878 -18.58 19.50 -4.26
C PHE A 878 -17.09 19.54 -4.61
N SER A 879 -16.59 18.46 -5.19
CA SER A 879 -15.18 18.35 -5.56
C SER A 879 -14.99 17.45 -6.77
N TRP A 880 -13.84 17.56 -7.42
CA TRP A 880 -13.36 16.60 -8.40
C TRP A 880 -12.21 15.79 -7.82
N SER A 881 -12.22 14.47 -7.99
CA SER A 881 -11.11 13.61 -7.60
C SER A 881 -10.50 12.95 -8.83
N GLN A 882 -9.17 12.91 -8.84
CA GLN A 882 -8.36 12.21 -9.82
C GLN A 882 -8.74 10.72 -9.91
N MET A 883 -8.68 10.15 -11.12
CA MET A 883 -8.83 8.71 -11.32
C MET A 883 -7.48 8.02 -11.51
N ALA A 884 -7.34 6.81 -10.96
CA ALA A 884 -6.30 5.87 -11.33
C ALA A 884 -6.59 5.25 -12.71
N PHE A 885 -5.92 5.74 -13.76
CA PHE A 885 -5.96 5.14 -15.08
C PHE A 885 -4.86 4.09 -15.18
N VAL A 886 -5.26 2.83 -15.27
CA VAL A 886 -4.37 1.69 -15.52
C VAL A 886 -4.23 1.54 -17.04
N ALA A 887 -3.03 1.49 -17.60
CA ALA A 887 -2.86 1.44 -19.05
C ALA A 887 -3.33 0.10 -19.62
N PRO A 888 -4.31 0.06 -20.56
CA PRO A 888 -4.75 -1.15 -21.22
C PRO A 888 -3.79 -1.55 -22.34
N LEU A 889 -3.26 -2.78 -22.27
CA LEU A 889 -2.13 -3.25 -23.08
C LEU A 889 -2.35 -4.67 -23.64
N GLU A 890 -3.60 -5.14 -23.77
CA GLU A 890 -3.90 -6.44 -24.37
C GLU A 890 -4.13 -6.34 -25.88
N ASN A 891 -4.97 -5.40 -26.35
CA ASN A 891 -5.22 -5.18 -27.78
C ASN A 891 -5.32 -3.69 -28.16
N ILE A 892 -5.11 -3.43 -29.46
CA ILE A 892 -5.34 -2.15 -30.14
C ILE A 892 -6.38 -2.41 -31.24
N THR A 893 -7.45 -1.63 -31.29
CA THR A 893 -8.46 -1.67 -32.38
C THR A 893 -8.55 -0.31 -33.06
N GLY A 894 -8.71 -0.33 -34.39
CA GLY A 894 -8.87 0.85 -35.23
C GLY A 894 -7.54 1.40 -35.76
N PRO A 895 -7.57 2.23 -36.82
CA PRO A 895 -6.37 2.65 -37.54
C PRO A 895 -5.63 3.83 -36.91
N GLY A 896 -6.23 4.54 -35.94
CA GLY A 896 -5.78 5.86 -35.51
C GLY A 896 -4.52 5.89 -34.65
N LEU A 897 -4.22 4.84 -33.88
CA LEU A 897 -3.01 4.77 -33.06
C LEU A 897 -1.82 4.29 -33.92
N GLN A 898 -0.77 5.11 -34.04
CA GLN A 898 0.42 4.83 -34.85
C GLN A 898 1.59 4.28 -34.04
N SER A 899 1.75 4.70 -32.79
CA SER A 899 2.72 4.11 -31.87
C SER A 899 2.30 4.27 -30.42
N LEU A 900 2.83 3.40 -29.57
CA LEU A 900 2.63 3.36 -28.12
C LEU A 900 3.96 3.04 -27.44
N VAL A 901 4.30 3.79 -26.40
CA VAL A 901 5.45 3.53 -25.53
C VAL A 901 4.99 3.65 -24.08
N VAL A 902 5.26 2.63 -23.27
CA VAL A 902 5.05 2.65 -21.82
C VAL A 902 6.41 2.62 -21.15
N LYS A 903 6.65 3.54 -20.21
CA LYS A 903 7.81 3.50 -19.33
C LYS A 903 7.38 3.34 -17.87
N GLY A 904 8.24 2.72 -17.06
CA GLY A 904 8.01 2.52 -15.62
C GLY A 904 8.35 3.73 -14.75
N ASP A 905 8.90 4.80 -15.32
CA ASP A 905 9.20 6.06 -14.65
C ASP A 905 8.06 7.09 -14.81
N VAL A 906 7.84 7.88 -13.76
CA VAL A 906 6.92 9.03 -13.75
C VAL A 906 7.71 10.25 -14.24
N HIS A 907 7.50 10.64 -15.50
CA HIS A 907 8.19 11.78 -16.10
C HIS A 907 7.19 12.86 -16.51
N ILE A 908 6.88 13.76 -15.58
CA ILE A 908 6.09 14.97 -15.82
C ILE A 908 6.85 15.87 -16.81
N PRO A 909 6.33 16.13 -18.03
CA PRO A 909 6.96 17.02 -19.00
C PRO A 909 7.12 18.45 -18.45
N SER A 910 8.26 19.07 -18.77
CA SER A 910 8.67 20.42 -18.34
C SER A 910 8.05 21.57 -19.13
#